data_AF-A0A504WW01-F1
#
_entry.id   AF-A0A504WW01-F1
#
_cell.length_a   1.000
_cell.length_b   1.000
_cell.length_c   1.000
_cell.angle_alpha   90.00
_cell.angle_beta   90.00
_cell.angle_gamma   90.00
#
_symmetry.space_group_name_H-M   'P 1'
#
loop_
_entity.id
_entity.type
_entity.pdbx_description
1 polymer ?
#
loop_
_entity_poly.entity_id
_entity_poly.type
_entity_poly.pdbx_seq_one_letter_code
_entity_poly.pdbx_strand_id
1 'polypeptide(L)'
;MKAAQAKAVDMPKDGFWIEKCVGNAAVIYSKDTTDRLTDLAGALLVMCISVYFTVGGYLFYREIVLSDPAAQEFFCRNGNLLHSEIRLRLRKTLMLSLPRDHHYHTHHRGTELVPFDQVIGITPDGVPVISNGNEFHFTNLESVTPFYQALCSFDRKAPVTVSYKKLGVKWQCVEFARRYLASRKAVWTASMPIAADMWRAETPFVRVQDGTPVEFTRIANRSHGPAPAMSDIIVWGQSEETPFGHVAVVTEVLPEAVRVAEQNQGFERWPQGMLYSREIPVQRSSAGTVELVDEDPVLGWVTLHCPYYDFRDGDLADKFRIVTGPGCIVRQPFPKHVELPWLQPEERCDFYLKRSLAIGGNVGDDARAKECDVPSAFYFLDYNIWCRLGRAAHSLHRIAMTATAQVLDDADSAYLLEHYFGLPPEIHPLLRRSWEMMPPMSGRFDFGYDGNKVAMLEYNCDSSGALLECCNTQEKMANYYGVSQGMSTGSFLGAKCVSHFARLMSNEKVCPKHKLIHFMIDDDDEERYTAMCMMNFAEKAGFRTKLCVKLIDFRYRDGAPANAAPLSVTCDHPIIVDSDGDEVLLVWKTWSWDTVLREYHRQCSATDSVSSPTLSDILLNNNICVIEPLWKAVTGSKALLPFMHALAPDHEHLLAADFVPTKDIISHHYVSKPINGRAGQNIMMFDPVTDAAELNAAPQEMLSESSSQLFSIKPPAASCSALQSQSIDRTNECSTGTFFDSAVVYQKRFFLKKFEGKYFPIFCGWMIDDEFGGVVVREDTSKITKLDSIVIPARVVRENVSLGGAYTDEGET
;
A
#
# COMPACT_ATOMS: atom_id res chain seq x y z
N MET A 1 57.01 19.09 53.44
CA MET A 1 58.15 18.25 52.99
C MET A 1 57.81 17.67 51.63
N LYS A 2 58.66 17.96 50.63
CA LYS A 2 59.03 17.19 49.41
C LYS A 2 57.93 16.33 48.74
N ALA A 3 57.47 16.73 47.55
CA ALA A 3 57.80 16.12 46.23
C ALA A 3 57.12 14.75 46.01
N ALA A 4 56.43 14.42 44.91
CA ALA A 4 56.62 14.83 43.52
C ALA A 4 55.39 14.46 42.65
N GLN A 5 55.29 15.16 41.51
CA GLN A 5 54.83 14.71 40.18
C GLN A 5 53.37 14.24 40.02
N ALA A 6 52.48 14.93 39.29
CA ALA A 6 52.49 15.42 37.91
C ALA A 6 51.47 14.64 37.08
N LYS A 7 50.35 15.30 36.77
CA LYS A 7 49.81 15.33 35.40
C LYS A 7 48.99 16.61 35.28
N ALA A 8 49.58 17.59 34.61
CA ALA A 8 48.84 18.72 34.06
C ALA A 8 47.82 18.15 33.08
N VAL A 9 46.54 18.37 33.35
CA VAL A 9 45.48 18.19 32.36
C VAL A 9 45.31 19.57 31.72
N ASP A 10 45.54 19.63 30.42
CA ASP A 10 45.28 20.80 29.58
C ASP A 10 43.87 21.33 29.86
N MET A 11 43.76 22.58 30.32
CA MET A 11 42.48 23.28 30.41
C MET A 11 42.14 23.87 29.02
N PRO A 12 41.02 23.48 28.39
CA PRO A 12 40.55 24.11 27.17
C PRO A 12 40.06 25.53 27.46
N LYS A 13 40.43 26.49 26.61
CA LYS A 13 40.22 27.93 26.85
C LYS A 13 38.78 28.45 26.66
N ASP A 14 37.80 27.63 26.29
CA ASP A 14 36.46 28.12 25.99
C ASP A 14 35.38 27.34 26.78
N GLY A 15 35.05 27.84 27.97
CA GLY A 15 33.93 27.35 28.78
C GLY A 15 33.92 27.94 30.19
N PHE A 16 32.77 28.41 30.67
CA PHE A 16 32.58 28.84 32.07
C PHE A 16 32.52 27.59 32.97
N TRP A 17 33.55 27.38 33.78
CA TRP A 17 33.64 26.28 34.74
C TRP A 17 33.23 26.77 36.14
N ILE A 18 32.50 25.93 36.90
CA ILE A 18 32.03 26.26 38.24
C ILE A 18 32.73 25.32 39.23
N GLU A 19 33.47 25.90 40.18
CA GLU A 19 34.11 25.18 41.26
C GLU A 19 33.11 24.99 42.42
N LYS A 20 32.89 23.75 42.86
CA LYS A 20 32.08 23.44 44.04
C LYS A 20 32.85 22.53 45.00
N CYS A 21 32.80 22.85 46.29
CA CYS A 21 33.38 21.99 47.32
C CYS A 21 32.47 20.79 47.57
N VAL A 22 33.01 19.58 47.42
CA VAL A 22 32.36 18.34 47.83
C VAL A 22 33.21 17.74 48.95
N GLY A 23 32.77 17.93 50.19
CA GLY A 23 33.58 17.62 51.37
C GLY A 23 34.83 18.52 51.46
N ASN A 24 36.00 17.94 51.70
CA ASN A 24 37.27 18.67 51.83
C ASN A 24 38.05 18.81 50.51
N ALA A 25 37.46 18.45 49.37
CA ALA A 25 38.09 18.56 48.05
C ALA A 25 37.31 19.53 47.16
N ALA A 26 38.03 20.41 46.47
CA ALA A 26 37.47 21.26 45.42
C ALA A 26 37.39 20.48 44.11
N VAL A 27 36.19 20.36 43.55
CA VAL A 27 35.95 19.64 42.29
C VAL A 27 35.35 20.63 41.29
N ILE A 28 35.94 20.68 40.09
CA ILE A 28 35.52 21.59 39.02
C ILE A 28 34.61 20.83 38.07
N TYR A 29 33.40 21.33 37.87
CA TYR A 29 32.43 20.76 36.92
C TYR A 29 32.25 21.69 35.72
N SER A 30 32.01 21.09 34.54
CA SER A 30 31.50 21.86 33.40
C SER A 30 30.08 22.32 33.68
N LYS A 31 29.63 23.40 33.03
CA LYS A 31 28.25 23.87 33.14
C LYS A 31 27.25 22.76 32.74
N ASP A 32 27.49 22.06 31.64
CA ASP A 32 26.65 20.94 31.18
C ASP A 32 26.59 19.80 32.22
N THR A 33 27.70 19.49 32.87
CA THR A 33 27.72 18.48 33.95
C THR A 33 26.94 18.95 35.18
N THR A 34 26.99 20.24 35.49
CA THR A 34 26.26 20.85 36.61
C THR A 34 24.76 20.85 36.36
N ASP A 35 24.33 21.18 35.14
CA ASP A 35 22.93 21.20 34.72
C ASP A 35 22.34 19.79 34.77
N ARG A 36 23.04 18.79 34.22
CA ARG A 36 22.61 17.37 34.29
C ARG A 36 22.51 16.83 35.72
N LEU A 37 23.43 17.20 36.61
CA LEU A 37 23.36 16.80 38.02
C LEU A 37 22.20 17.47 38.75
N THR A 38 21.86 18.70 38.37
CA THR A 38 20.72 19.44 38.93
C THR A 38 19.39 18.83 38.45
N ASP A 39 19.30 18.47 37.17
CA ASP A 39 18.14 17.77 36.61
C ASP A 39 17.94 16.39 37.24
N LEU A 40 19.03 15.64 37.47
CA LEU A 40 18.97 14.35 38.13
C LEU A 40 18.50 14.46 39.59
N ALA A 41 18.98 15.47 40.33
CA ALA A 41 18.53 15.74 41.69
C ALA A 41 17.06 16.19 41.73
N GLY A 42 16.63 17.00 40.77
CA GLY A 42 15.23 17.41 40.61
C GLY A 42 14.31 16.23 40.31
N ALA A 43 14.70 15.35 39.38
CA ALA A 43 13.96 14.14 39.04
C ALA A 43 13.84 13.18 40.23
N LEU A 44 14.92 13.01 41.01
CA LEU A 44 14.91 12.20 42.22
C LEU A 44 13.96 12.78 43.28
N LEU A 45 13.95 14.10 43.46
CA LEU A 45 13.06 14.77 44.40
C LEU A 45 11.58 14.60 44.01
N VAL A 46 11.25 14.78 42.73
CA VAL A 46 9.88 14.56 42.21
C VAL A 46 9.44 13.10 42.40
N MET A 47 10.35 12.14 42.17
CA MET A 47 10.08 10.73 42.42
C MET A 47 9.80 10.46 43.91
N CYS A 48 10.64 10.97 44.81
CA CYS A 48 10.45 10.81 46.26
C CYS A 48 9.14 11.43 46.75
N ILE A 49 8.78 12.63 46.26
CA ILE A 49 7.50 13.30 46.58
C ILE A 49 6.31 12.47 46.07
N SER A 50 6.38 11.97 44.83
CA SER A 50 5.31 11.15 44.24
C SER A 50 5.11 9.84 44.99
N VAL A 51 6.19 9.18 45.41
CA VAL A 51 6.12 7.98 46.25
C VAL A 51 5.56 8.31 47.63
N TYR A 52 5.99 9.40 48.26
CA TYR A 52 5.47 9.83 49.57
C TYR A 52 3.96 10.09 49.55
N PHE A 53 3.45 10.82 48.55
CA PHE A 53 2.01 11.09 48.43
C PHE A 53 1.20 9.87 48.02
N THR A 54 1.75 8.97 47.20
CA THR A 54 1.07 7.75 46.78
C THR A 54 0.97 6.74 47.92
N VAL A 55 2.07 6.51 48.66
CA VAL A 55 2.10 5.60 49.81
C VAL A 55 1.33 6.22 50.98
N GLY A 56 1.50 7.51 51.26
CA GLY A 56 0.73 8.22 52.28
C GLY A 56 -0.77 8.23 51.98
N GLY A 57 -1.15 8.50 50.73
CA GLY A 57 -2.54 8.44 50.28
C GLY A 57 -3.14 7.04 50.38
N TYR A 58 -2.37 6.00 50.02
CA TYR A 58 -2.80 4.61 50.14
C TYR A 58 -2.97 4.17 51.60
N LEU A 59 -2.04 4.55 52.49
CA LEU A 59 -2.13 4.22 53.92
C LEU A 59 -3.30 4.95 54.60
N PHE A 60 -3.53 6.22 54.25
CA PHE A 60 -4.66 7.01 54.75
C PHE A 60 -6.01 6.45 54.23
N TYR A 61 -6.06 6.08 52.95
CA TYR A 61 -7.24 5.43 52.36
C TYR A 61 -7.52 4.07 53.02
N ARG A 62 -6.48 3.28 53.29
CA ARG A 62 -6.59 1.97 53.94
C ARG A 62 -7.09 2.06 55.38
N GLU A 63 -6.64 3.04 56.18
CA GLU A 63 -7.16 3.23 57.54
C GLU A 63 -8.64 3.62 57.55
N ILE A 64 -9.06 4.51 56.65
CA ILE A 64 -10.47 4.91 56.54
C ILE A 64 -11.34 3.70 56.15
N VAL A 65 -10.92 2.91 55.16
CA VAL A 65 -11.71 1.76 54.68
C VAL A 65 -11.77 0.61 55.70
N LEU A 66 -10.75 0.43 56.53
CA LEU A 66 -10.71 -0.64 57.54
C LEU A 66 -11.38 -0.26 58.88
N SER A 67 -11.76 1.00 59.08
CA SER A 67 -12.36 1.49 60.34
C SER A 67 -13.88 1.50 60.35
N ASP A 68 -14.55 1.23 59.20
CA ASP A 68 -16.01 1.17 59.09
C ASP A 68 -16.51 -0.27 58.80
N PRO A 69 -17.17 -0.94 59.76
CA PRO A 69 -17.71 -2.29 59.57
C PRO A 69 -18.76 -2.41 58.44
N ALA A 70 -19.46 -1.32 58.09
CA ALA A 70 -20.47 -1.33 57.04
C ALA A 70 -19.86 -1.33 55.62
N ALA A 71 -18.63 -0.81 55.46
CA ALA A 71 -17.92 -0.79 54.19
C ALA A 71 -17.38 -2.18 53.79
N GLN A 72 -16.97 -3.00 54.77
CA GLN A 72 -16.46 -4.35 54.52
C GLN A 72 -17.54 -5.30 53.98
N GLU A 73 -18.79 -5.19 54.45
CA GLU A 73 -19.89 -6.04 53.99
C GLU A 73 -20.42 -5.63 52.60
N PHE A 74 -20.29 -4.34 52.23
CA PHE A 74 -20.68 -3.81 50.92
C PHE A 74 -19.70 -4.23 49.79
N PHE A 75 -18.40 -4.25 50.07
CA PHE A 75 -17.37 -4.64 49.08
C PHE A 75 -17.34 -6.15 48.77
N CYS A 76 -17.73 -7.00 49.73
CA CYS A 76 -17.84 -8.44 49.47
C CYS A 76 -19.02 -8.83 48.56
N ARG A 77 -20.03 -7.96 48.40
CA ARG A 77 -21.23 -8.29 47.61
C ARG A 77 -21.37 -7.55 46.28
N ASN A 78 -20.75 -6.39 46.05
CA ASN A 78 -21.04 -5.56 44.86
C ASN A 78 -19.81 -4.88 44.19
N GLY A 79 -18.73 -5.62 43.96
CA GLY A 79 -17.47 -5.10 43.40
C GLY A 79 -17.51 -4.48 41.98
N ASN A 80 -18.61 -4.58 41.22
CA ASN A 80 -18.65 -4.13 39.82
C ASN A 80 -19.58 -2.93 39.54
N LEU A 81 -20.27 -2.37 40.53
CA LEU A 81 -21.26 -1.28 40.34
C LEU A 81 -20.81 0.10 40.81
N LEU A 82 -19.67 0.22 41.49
CA LEU A 82 -19.24 1.49 42.11
C LEU A 82 -18.63 2.49 41.12
N HIS A 83 -18.10 2.02 39.97
CA HIS A 83 -17.43 2.89 39.00
C HIS A 83 -18.40 3.70 38.10
N SER A 84 -19.62 3.19 37.88
CA SER A 84 -20.63 3.86 37.06
C SER A 84 -21.38 4.95 37.85
N GLU A 85 -21.65 4.70 39.13
CA GLU A 85 -22.49 5.58 39.94
C GLU A 85 -21.73 6.78 40.52
N ILE A 86 -20.43 6.63 40.81
CA ILE A 86 -19.53 7.74 41.15
C ILE A 86 -19.30 8.67 39.93
N ARG A 87 -19.18 8.10 38.71
CA ARG A 87 -19.12 8.89 37.47
C ARG A 87 -20.41 9.67 37.22
N LEU A 88 -21.58 9.09 37.54
CA LEU A 88 -22.88 9.74 37.37
C LEU A 88 -23.09 10.87 38.40
N ARG A 89 -22.68 10.69 39.65
CA ARG A 89 -22.79 11.71 40.70
C ARG A 89 -21.78 12.85 40.53
N LEU A 90 -20.53 12.56 40.13
CA LEU A 90 -19.54 13.60 39.79
C LEU A 90 -19.97 14.41 38.56
N ARG A 91 -20.62 13.79 37.56
CA ARG A 91 -21.25 14.51 36.44
C ARG A 91 -22.39 15.43 36.90
N LYS A 92 -23.22 15.01 37.85
CA LYS A 92 -24.34 15.83 38.36
C LYS A 92 -23.91 17.01 39.23
N THR A 93 -22.81 16.88 39.98
CA THR A 93 -22.35 17.95 40.89
C THR A 93 -21.43 18.96 40.19
N LEU A 94 -20.72 18.58 39.13
CA LEU A 94 -19.94 19.54 38.31
C LEU A 94 -20.76 20.26 37.21
N MET A 95 -21.98 19.82 36.89
CA MET A 95 -22.81 20.44 35.83
C MET A 95 -23.77 21.55 36.31
N LEU A 96 -23.76 21.94 37.59
CA LEU A 96 -24.73 22.91 38.13
C LEU A 96 -24.27 24.38 38.15
N SER A 97 -23.14 24.72 37.52
CA SER A 97 -22.72 26.13 37.45
C SER A 97 -21.79 26.49 36.28
N LEU A 98 -22.13 26.08 35.06
CA LEU A 98 -21.53 26.67 33.85
C LEU A 98 -22.58 27.49 33.09
N PRO A 99 -22.30 28.75 32.70
CA PRO A 99 -23.26 29.58 31.97
C PRO A 99 -23.28 29.23 30.48
N ARG A 100 -24.50 29.06 29.94
CA ARG A 100 -24.92 29.11 28.52
C ARG A 100 -24.36 28.02 27.57
N ASP A 101 -25.28 27.25 26.99
CA ASP A 101 -25.09 26.46 25.77
C ASP A 101 -24.61 27.35 24.62
N HIS A 102 -23.29 27.43 24.41
CA HIS A 102 -22.68 28.02 23.21
C HIS A 102 -22.13 26.89 22.35
N HIS A 103 -23.03 26.15 21.71
CA HIS A 103 -22.62 25.33 20.58
C HIS A 103 -22.43 26.25 19.38
N TYR A 104 -21.36 26.09 18.59
CA TYR A 104 -21.31 26.72 17.28
C TYR A 104 -22.55 26.33 16.46
N HIS A 105 -23.08 27.24 15.65
CA HIS A 105 -24.15 26.91 14.70
C HIS A 105 -23.56 26.09 13.54
N THR A 106 -23.28 24.81 13.80
CA THR A 106 -23.10 23.84 12.72
C THR A 106 -24.41 23.79 11.92
N HIS A 107 -24.33 23.59 10.60
CA HIS A 107 -25.53 23.44 9.77
C HIS A 107 -26.33 22.17 10.11
N HIS A 108 -25.73 21.28 10.90
CA HIS A 108 -26.21 19.94 11.16
C HIS A 108 -26.78 19.79 12.58
N ARG A 109 -27.09 20.89 13.26
CA ARG A 109 -27.71 20.85 14.59
C ARG A 109 -28.99 20.00 14.57
N GLY A 110 -29.06 19.03 15.47
CA GLY A 110 -30.18 18.08 15.59
C GLY A 110 -29.91 16.71 14.97
N THR A 111 -28.76 16.48 14.32
CA THR A 111 -28.32 15.14 13.93
C THR A 111 -27.58 14.41 15.07
N GLU A 112 -27.34 13.12 14.89
CA GLU A 112 -26.70 12.26 15.90
C GLU A 112 -25.25 12.70 16.19
N LEU A 113 -24.91 12.87 17.47
CA LEU A 113 -23.52 13.06 17.90
C LEU A 113 -22.69 11.82 17.60
N VAL A 114 -21.58 12.01 16.90
CA VAL A 114 -20.70 10.94 16.45
C VAL A 114 -19.61 10.70 17.50
N PRO A 115 -19.45 9.46 18.01
CA PRO A 115 -18.40 9.13 18.97
C PRO A 115 -16.98 9.39 18.42
N PHE A 116 -16.03 9.57 19.34
CA PHE A 116 -14.61 9.68 18.99
C PHE A 116 -14.16 8.55 18.04
N ASP A 117 -13.28 8.89 17.08
CA ASP A 117 -12.71 7.96 16.08
C ASP A 117 -13.71 7.43 15.04
N GLN A 118 -14.92 8.01 14.94
CA GLN A 118 -15.89 7.71 13.89
C GLN A 118 -16.05 8.85 12.87
N VAL A 119 -16.45 8.49 11.64
CA VAL A 119 -16.63 9.45 10.54
C VAL A 119 -17.85 10.34 10.78
N ILE A 120 -17.61 11.65 10.86
CA ILE A 120 -18.63 12.70 10.88
C ILE A 120 -19.18 12.91 9.47
N GLY A 121 -18.30 13.06 8.50
CA GLY A 121 -18.63 13.34 7.11
C GLY A 121 -17.44 13.19 6.18
N ILE A 122 -17.66 13.44 4.90
CA ILE A 122 -16.66 13.24 3.84
C ILE A 122 -16.70 14.46 2.92
N THR A 123 -15.54 15.05 2.61
CA THR A 123 -15.45 16.21 1.70
C THR A 123 -15.79 15.82 0.25
N PRO A 124 -16.00 16.78 -0.67
CA PRO A 124 -16.20 16.48 -2.10
C PRO A 124 -15.02 15.70 -2.71
N ASP A 125 -13.80 16.03 -2.27
CA ASP A 125 -12.55 15.33 -2.58
C ASP A 125 -12.41 13.94 -1.95
N GLY A 126 -13.45 13.47 -1.27
CA GLY A 126 -13.43 12.20 -0.56
C GLY A 126 -12.78 12.25 0.81
N VAL A 127 -12.11 13.31 1.27
CA VAL A 127 -11.35 13.32 2.55
C VAL A 127 -12.29 13.19 3.76
N PRO A 128 -12.15 12.17 4.63
CA PRO A 128 -13.06 12.01 5.75
C PRO A 128 -12.74 12.99 6.88
N VAL A 129 -13.80 13.48 7.52
CA VAL A 129 -13.75 14.25 8.77
C VAL A 129 -14.11 13.29 9.91
N ILE A 130 -13.20 13.14 10.86
CA ILE A 130 -13.32 12.20 11.98
C ILE A 130 -13.67 12.96 13.25
N SER A 131 -14.57 12.40 14.05
CA SER A 131 -14.99 12.99 15.31
C SER A 131 -13.87 12.94 16.34
N ASN A 132 -13.60 14.11 16.93
CA ASN A 132 -12.80 14.23 18.14
C ASN A 132 -13.64 13.94 19.41
N GLY A 133 -14.90 13.53 19.28
CA GLY A 133 -15.80 13.23 20.38
C GLY A 133 -16.45 14.47 21.00
N ASN A 134 -15.68 15.48 21.38
CA ASN A 134 -16.15 16.80 21.81
C ASN A 134 -15.01 17.85 21.77
N GLU A 135 -15.37 19.11 21.97
CA GLU A 135 -14.47 20.29 21.87
C GLU A 135 -13.34 20.30 22.92
N PHE A 136 -13.57 19.67 24.08
CA PHE A 136 -12.58 19.59 25.16
C PHE A 136 -11.73 18.32 25.10
N HIS A 137 -11.96 17.44 24.12
CA HIS A 137 -11.27 16.16 24.06
C HIS A 137 -9.86 16.34 23.50
N PHE A 138 -8.86 15.92 24.26
CA PHE A 138 -7.48 15.81 23.79
C PHE A 138 -6.97 14.40 24.08
N THR A 139 -6.61 13.68 23.04
CA THR A 139 -6.08 12.31 23.15
C THR A 139 -4.55 12.30 23.07
N ASN A 140 -3.95 11.23 23.58
CA ASN A 140 -2.53 10.93 23.38
C ASN A 140 -2.27 10.05 22.15
N LEU A 141 -3.31 9.72 21.38
CA LEU A 141 -3.21 8.91 20.17
C LEU A 141 -2.78 9.73 18.96
N GLU A 142 -1.88 9.17 18.16
CA GLU A 142 -1.38 9.76 16.93
C GLU A 142 -2.11 9.21 15.71
N SER A 143 -2.42 10.10 14.76
CA SER A 143 -2.79 9.74 13.39
C SER A 143 -1.49 9.50 12.64
N VAL A 144 -1.21 8.23 12.32
CA VAL A 144 0.01 7.82 11.62
C VAL A 144 -0.30 7.43 10.18
N THR A 145 0.64 7.71 9.28
CA THR A 145 0.54 7.27 7.89
C THR A 145 0.59 5.74 7.86
N PRO A 146 -0.34 5.05 7.16
CA PRO A 146 -0.34 3.60 7.03
C PRO A 146 0.94 3.00 6.43
N PHE A 147 1.79 3.83 5.84
CA PHE A 147 2.79 3.42 4.88
C PHE A 147 4.19 3.90 5.24
N TYR A 148 4.98 3.11 5.99
CA TYR A 148 6.45 3.28 5.96
C TYR A 148 7.24 2.08 6.47
N GLN A 149 7.73 1.25 5.53
CA GLN A 149 8.99 0.51 5.61
C GLN A 149 9.33 -0.01 4.21
N ALA A 150 10.49 0.38 3.66
CA ALA A 150 11.00 -0.16 2.40
C ALA A 150 11.46 -1.61 2.61
N LEU A 151 11.26 -2.48 1.62
CA LEU A 151 11.48 -3.92 1.73
C LEU A 151 12.81 -4.41 1.17
N CYS A 152 13.38 -3.64 0.24
CA CYS A 152 14.61 -4.04 -0.42
C CYS A 152 15.81 -3.31 0.16
N SER A 153 16.90 -4.06 0.36
CA SER A 153 18.26 -3.58 0.63
C SER A 153 18.88 -2.82 -0.56
N PHE A 154 18.14 -2.67 -1.66
CA PHE A 154 18.48 -1.75 -2.72
C PHE A 154 18.34 -0.33 -2.20
N ASP A 155 19.49 0.21 -1.82
CA ASP A 155 19.71 1.54 -1.27
C ASP A 155 18.85 2.58 -2.01
N ARG A 156 17.70 2.95 -1.44
CA ARG A 156 16.96 4.14 -1.88
C ARG A 156 17.86 5.33 -1.50
N LYS A 157 18.82 5.68 -2.38
CA LYS A 157 19.59 6.94 -2.31
C LYS A 157 18.72 8.19 -2.51
N ALA A 158 17.39 8.10 -2.37
CA ALA A 158 16.52 9.26 -2.32
C ALA A 158 16.51 9.79 -0.87
N PRO A 159 17.09 10.96 -0.60
CA PRO A 159 17.18 11.52 0.72
C PRO A 159 15.82 12.13 1.07
N VAL A 160 14.88 11.35 1.60
CA VAL A 160 13.80 12.00 2.35
C VAL A 160 14.36 12.26 3.74
N THR A 161 14.98 13.42 3.92
CA THR A 161 15.49 13.94 5.19
C THR A 161 14.39 14.07 6.26
N VAL A 162 13.12 13.99 5.86
CA VAL A 162 11.95 14.15 6.73
C VAL A 162 11.05 12.91 6.67
N SER A 163 10.90 12.24 7.81
CA SER A 163 10.00 11.10 7.95
C SER A 163 8.54 11.58 8.08
N TYR A 164 7.76 11.56 6.99
CA TYR A 164 6.33 11.92 6.96
C TYR A 164 5.42 10.86 7.60
N LYS A 165 5.61 10.56 8.89
CA LYS A 165 4.90 9.48 9.60
C LYS A 165 3.68 9.93 10.39
N LYS A 166 3.69 11.14 10.95
CA LYS A 166 2.67 11.62 11.89
C LYS A 166 1.85 12.74 11.27
N LEU A 167 0.59 12.43 10.94
CA LEU A 167 -0.38 13.41 10.43
C LEU A 167 -0.84 14.38 11.53
N GLY A 168 -0.83 13.97 12.79
CA GLY A 168 -1.18 14.84 13.92
C GLY A 168 -1.73 14.05 15.11
N VAL A 169 -2.27 14.78 16.09
CA VAL A 169 -3.02 14.19 17.21
C VAL A 169 -4.44 13.90 16.74
N LYS A 170 -4.95 12.70 17.05
CA LYS A 170 -6.35 12.34 16.74
C LYS A 170 -7.33 13.23 17.54
N TRP A 171 -8.44 13.73 17.03
CA TRP A 171 -8.67 14.17 15.66
C TRP A 171 -8.76 15.68 15.66
N GLN A 172 -7.59 16.33 15.76
CA GLN A 172 -7.48 17.79 15.86
C GLN A 172 -7.61 18.47 14.50
N CYS A 173 -7.91 19.78 14.49
CA CYS A 173 -8.09 20.57 13.26
C CYS A 173 -6.82 20.61 12.38
N VAL A 174 -5.63 20.73 13.00
CA VAL A 174 -4.34 20.70 12.29
C VAL A 174 -4.06 19.33 11.65
N GLU A 175 -4.50 18.23 12.28
CA GLU A 175 -4.39 16.88 11.69
C GLU A 175 -5.20 16.79 10.40
N PHE A 176 -6.44 17.30 10.41
CA PHE A 176 -7.29 17.31 9.23
C PHE A 176 -6.69 18.13 8.10
N ALA A 177 -6.27 19.36 8.38
CA ALA A 177 -5.67 20.24 7.38
C ALA A 177 -4.40 19.62 6.77
N ARG A 178 -3.52 19.03 7.60
CA ARG A 178 -2.33 18.32 7.13
C ARG A 178 -2.70 17.13 6.25
N ARG A 179 -3.64 16.29 6.68
CA ARG A 179 -4.09 15.11 5.92
C ARG A 179 -4.77 15.49 4.61
N TYR A 180 -5.60 16.53 4.60
CA TYR A 180 -6.24 17.02 3.37
C TYR A 180 -5.19 17.46 2.35
N LEU A 181 -4.23 18.31 2.76
CA LEU A 181 -3.16 18.77 1.88
C LEU A 181 -2.25 17.62 1.38
N ALA A 182 -1.89 16.70 2.27
CA ALA A 182 -1.07 15.54 1.89
C ALA A 182 -1.80 14.64 0.89
N SER A 183 -3.11 14.43 1.07
CA SER A 183 -3.92 13.54 0.23
C SER A 183 -4.39 14.17 -1.09
N ARG A 184 -4.44 15.50 -1.20
CA ARG A 184 -5.00 16.19 -2.36
C ARG A 184 -4.01 17.04 -3.15
N LYS A 185 -2.99 17.58 -2.48
CA LYS A 185 -1.95 18.41 -3.11
C LYS A 185 -0.55 17.80 -3.02
N ALA A 186 -0.39 16.65 -2.34
CA ALA A 186 0.92 16.09 -1.99
C ALA A 186 1.82 17.14 -1.29
N VAL A 187 1.22 17.94 -0.41
CA VAL A 187 1.91 18.97 0.39
C VAL A 187 1.84 18.58 1.86
N TRP A 188 2.99 18.67 2.54
CA TRP A 188 3.12 18.42 3.96
C TRP A 188 3.19 19.73 4.73
N THR A 189 2.52 19.78 5.89
CA THR A 189 2.58 20.93 6.79
C THR A 189 3.60 20.71 7.91
N ALA A 190 4.35 21.76 8.25
CA ALA A 190 5.29 21.76 9.37
C ALA A 190 4.60 21.38 10.70
N SER A 191 5.38 20.92 11.68
CA SER A 191 4.86 20.69 13.02
C SER A 191 4.45 22.01 13.66
N MET A 192 3.23 22.06 14.20
CA MET A 192 2.64 23.27 14.80
C MET A 192 2.06 22.88 16.16
N PRO A 193 2.50 23.52 17.26
CA PRO A 193 1.92 23.31 18.59
C PRO A 193 0.46 23.72 18.67
N ILE A 194 0.09 24.84 18.05
CA ILE A 194 -1.27 25.38 18.05
C ILE A 194 -1.71 25.73 16.62
N ALA A 195 -3.03 25.77 16.38
CA ALA A 195 -3.57 26.01 15.04
C ALA A 195 -3.29 27.43 14.53
N ALA A 196 -3.29 28.43 15.42
CA ALA A 196 -2.97 29.83 15.08
C ALA A 196 -1.55 30.02 14.51
N ASP A 197 -0.61 29.10 14.78
CA ASP A 197 0.77 29.18 14.28
C ASP A 197 0.85 29.01 12.76
N MET A 198 -0.18 28.43 12.12
CA MET A 198 -0.32 28.39 10.65
C MET A 198 -0.20 29.81 10.03
N TRP A 199 -0.68 30.83 10.75
CA TRP A 199 -0.61 32.22 10.33
C TRP A 199 0.79 32.83 10.43
N ARG A 200 1.63 32.32 11.34
CA ARG A 200 2.93 32.96 11.69
C ARG A 200 4.14 32.18 11.19
N ALA A 201 4.01 30.89 10.94
CA ALA A 201 5.11 30.03 10.51
C ALA A 201 5.77 30.55 9.23
N GLU A 202 7.09 30.65 9.19
CA GLU A 202 7.81 31.18 8.01
C GLU A 202 7.77 30.20 6.82
N THR A 203 8.04 28.92 7.08
CA THR A 203 8.06 27.86 6.06
C THR A 203 7.12 26.70 6.42
N PRO A 204 5.78 26.93 6.40
CA PRO A 204 4.82 25.95 6.87
C PRO A 204 4.59 24.78 5.91
N PHE A 205 5.01 24.85 4.63
CA PHE A 205 4.64 23.88 3.60
C PHE A 205 5.82 23.39 2.77
N VAL A 206 5.89 22.07 2.56
CA VAL A 206 6.85 21.42 1.68
C VAL A 206 6.16 20.38 0.79
N ARG A 207 6.72 20.10 -0.38
CA ARG A 207 6.26 18.99 -1.24
C ARG A 207 6.63 17.66 -0.60
N VAL A 208 5.71 16.70 -0.65
CA VAL A 208 5.95 15.36 -0.07
C VAL A 208 6.99 14.59 -0.89
N GLN A 209 7.07 14.82 -2.21
CA GLN A 209 7.96 14.12 -3.13
C GLN A 209 9.44 14.29 -2.78
N ASP A 210 9.84 15.54 -2.53
CA ASP A 210 11.25 15.94 -2.47
C ASP A 210 11.58 16.91 -1.31
N GLY A 211 10.58 17.32 -0.53
CA GLY A 211 10.76 18.26 0.58
C GLY A 211 10.98 19.71 0.16
N THR A 212 10.82 20.04 -1.12
CA THR A 212 11.00 21.42 -1.59
C THR A 212 9.92 22.36 -1.03
N PRO A 213 10.25 23.61 -0.67
CA PRO A 213 9.26 24.57 -0.18
C PRO A 213 8.14 24.83 -1.20
N VAL A 214 6.91 24.99 -0.72
CA VAL A 214 5.76 25.35 -1.54
C VAL A 214 5.46 26.83 -1.37
N GLU A 215 5.30 27.57 -2.47
CA GLU A 215 4.91 28.98 -2.44
C GLU A 215 3.48 29.15 -1.93
N PHE A 216 3.25 30.18 -1.13
CA PHE A 216 1.94 30.50 -0.55
C PHE A 216 1.79 31.99 -0.29
N THR A 217 0.54 32.45 -0.18
CA THR A 217 0.19 33.82 0.22
C THR A 217 -0.74 33.80 1.42
N ARG A 218 -0.57 34.78 2.32
CA ARG A 218 -1.50 35.06 3.41
C ARG A 218 -2.34 36.28 3.07
N ILE A 219 -3.65 36.14 3.12
CA ILE A 219 -4.58 37.23 2.85
C ILE A 219 -5.34 37.51 4.14
N ALA A 220 -5.03 38.64 4.76
CA ALA A 220 -5.64 39.03 6.03
C ALA A 220 -7.15 39.20 5.86
N ASN A 221 -7.91 38.86 6.89
CA ASN A 221 -9.34 39.16 6.90
C ASN A 221 -9.57 40.68 6.86
N ARG A 222 -10.71 41.14 6.32
CA ARG A 222 -11.04 42.56 6.14
C ARG A 222 -9.97 43.33 5.34
N SER A 223 -9.38 42.68 4.34
CA SER A 223 -8.38 43.30 3.47
C SER A 223 -8.83 43.35 2.01
N HIS A 224 -8.14 44.17 1.21
CA HIS A 224 -8.28 44.14 -0.25
C HIS A 224 -7.57 42.90 -0.79
N GLY A 225 -8.24 42.15 -1.66
CA GLY A 225 -7.65 40.95 -2.24
C GLY A 225 -8.69 40.00 -2.82
N PRO A 226 -8.23 38.87 -3.37
CA PRO A 226 -9.13 37.83 -3.84
C PRO A 226 -9.84 37.19 -2.65
N ALA A 227 -11.12 36.85 -2.80
CA ALA A 227 -11.84 36.03 -1.83
C ALA A 227 -11.19 34.63 -1.73
N PRO A 228 -11.44 33.87 -0.64
CA PRO A 228 -10.88 32.53 -0.50
C PRO A 228 -11.24 31.64 -1.69
N ALA A 229 -10.27 30.86 -2.14
CA ALA A 229 -10.43 29.87 -3.19
C ALA A 229 -10.61 28.47 -2.63
N MET A 230 -11.01 27.54 -3.48
CA MET A 230 -11.00 26.10 -3.18
C MET A 230 -9.64 25.68 -2.63
N SER A 231 -9.64 24.84 -1.58
CA SER A 231 -8.46 24.32 -0.87
C SER A 231 -7.64 25.33 -0.05
N ASP A 232 -8.07 26.59 0.03
CA ASP A 232 -7.46 27.56 0.95
C ASP A 232 -7.68 27.13 2.40
N ILE A 233 -6.73 27.47 3.28
CA ILE A 233 -6.83 27.21 4.72
C ILE A 233 -7.25 28.50 5.41
N ILE A 234 -8.43 28.52 6.02
CA ILE A 234 -8.86 29.62 6.88
C ILE A 234 -8.25 29.41 8.26
N VAL A 235 -7.74 30.49 8.85
CA VAL A 235 -7.07 30.46 10.15
C VAL A 235 -7.77 31.42 11.11
N TRP A 236 -8.18 30.90 12.26
CA TRP A 236 -8.70 31.67 13.38
C TRP A 236 -7.61 31.94 14.40
N GLY A 237 -7.66 33.13 14.98
CA GLY A 237 -6.79 33.57 16.05
C GLY A 237 -7.23 33.00 17.39
N GLN A 238 -6.46 33.29 18.43
CA GLN A 238 -6.80 32.82 19.77
C GLN A 238 -7.92 33.66 20.37
N SER A 239 -8.94 33.00 20.91
CA SER A 239 -10.03 33.59 21.70
C SER A 239 -10.26 32.79 22.99
N GLU A 240 -11.27 33.17 23.78
CA GLU A 240 -11.71 32.38 24.93
C GLU A 240 -12.23 31.00 24.49
N GLU A 241 -12.95 30.95 23.36
CA GLU A 241 -13.54 29.73 22.80
C GLU A 241 -12.53 28.91 21.96
N THR A 242 -11.58 29.58 21.30
CA THR A 242 -10.51 28.94 20.53
C THR A 242 -9.13 29.26 21.11
N PRO A 243 -8.77 28.76 22.30
CA PRO A 243 -7.53 29.14 22.99
C PRO A 243 -6.25 28.79 22.22
N PHE A 244 -6.32 27.84 21.29
CA PHE A 244 -5.21 27.42 20.41
C PHE A 244 -5.36 27.95 18.97
N GLY A 245 -6.35 28.81 18.73
CA GLY A 245 -6.86 29.11 17.40
C GLY A 245 -7.52 27.91 16.74
N HIS A 246 -7.86 28.05 15.46
CA HIS A 246 -8.49 26.98 14.69
C HIS A 246 -8.12 27.04 13.21
N VAL A 247 -8.28 25.93 12.49
CA VAL A 247 -8.08 25.87 11.04
C VAL A 247 -9.16 25.04 10.36
N ALA A 248 -9.58 25.49 9.18
CA ALA A 248 -10.53 24.81 8.32
C ALA A 248 -10.08 24.90 6.85
N VAL A 249 -10.50 23.94 6.04
CA VAL A 249 -10.20 23.90 4.60
C VAL A 249 -11.44 24.31 3.82
N VAL A 250 -11.30 25.22 2.86
CA VAL A 250 -12.38 25.60 1.94
C VAL A 250 -12.64 24.47 0.95
N THR A 251 -13.87 23.95 0.94
CA THR A 251 -14.31 22.85 0.06
C THR A 251 -15.29 23.29 -1.02
N GLU A 252 -15.88 24.49 -0.92
CA GLU A 252 -16.71 25.09 -1.96
C GLU A 252 -16.73 26.61 -1.80
N VAL A 253 -16.74 27.34 -2.91
CA VAL A 253 -16.88 28.81 -2.92
C VAL A 253 -18.23 29.16 -3.50
N LEU A 254 -19.08 29.79 -2.69
CA LEU A 254 -20.40 30.29 -3.09
C LEU A 254 -20.33 31.81 -3.34
N PRO A 255 -21.38 32.42 -3.93
CA PRO A 255 -21.39 33.87 -4.16
C PRO A 255 -21.26 34.72 -2.88
N GLU A 256 -21.90 34.29 -1.78
CA GLU A 256 -21.99 35.05 -0.52
C GLU A 256 -21.42 34.29 0.70
N ALA A 257 -20.81 33.12 0.48
CA ALA A 257 -20.24 32.29 1.54
C ALA A 257 -19.15 31.37 1.01
N VAL A 258 -18.39 30.76 1.90
CA VAL A 258 -17.55 29.59 1.61
C VAL A 258 -18.00 28.42 2.45
N ARG A 259 -18.02 27.22 1.87
CA ARG A 259 -18.21 25.98 2.62
C ARG A 259 -16.84 25.46 3.04
N VAL A 260 -16.76 25.03 4.29
CA VAL A 260 -15.52 24.49 4.85
C VAL A 260 -15.71 23.07 5.34
N ALA A 261 -14.59 22.35 5.43
CA ALA A 261 -14.46 21.14 6.21
C ALA A 261 -13.40 21.33 7.29
N GLU A 262 -13.68 20.81 8.48
CA GLU A 262 -12.84 20.97 9.66
C GLU A 262 -13.08 19.82 10.64
N GLN A 263 -12.08 19.54 11.48
CA GLN A 263 -12.20 18.62 12.61
C GLN A 263 -12.07 19.39 13.92
N ASN A 264 -12.54 18.76 15.01
CA ASN A 264 -12.59 19.38 16.33
C ASN A 264 -13.46 20.64 16.39
N GLN A 265 -14.48 20.70 15.53
CA GLN A 265 -15.46 21.77 15.48
C GLN A 265 -16.74 21.22 14.83
N GLY A 266 -17.80 21.05 15.64
CA GLY A 266 -18.97 20.27 15.26
C GLY A 266 -18.72 18.76 15.36
N PHE A 267 -19.63 18.05 16.01
CA PHE A 267 -19.49 16.62 16.33
C PHE A 267 -20.69 15.78 15.87
N GLU A 268 -21.66 16.43 15.25
CA GLU A 268 -22.87 15.82 14.73
C GLU A 268 -22.64 15.29 13.32
N ARG A 269 -23.23 14.13 13.01
CA ARG A 269 -23.10 13.49 11.69
C ARG A 269 -23.59 14.44 10.60
N TRP A 270 -22.79 14.60 9.55
CA TRP A 270 -23.23 15.36 8.38
C TRP A 270 -24.40 14.62 7.70
N PRO A 271 -25.49 15.33 7.35
CA PRO A 271 -26.58 14.78 6.57
C PRO A 271 -26.09 14.18 5.26
N GLN A 272 -26.82 13.17 4.77
CA GLN A 272 -26.50 12.54 3.50
C GLN A 272 -26.47 13.58 2.36
N GLY A 273 -25.39 13.58 1.57
CA GLY A 273 -25.18 14.52 0.47
C GLY A 273 -24.59 15.88 0.87
N MET A 274 -24.49 16.19 2.18
CA MET A 274 -23.76 17.37 2.64
C MET A 274 -22.29 17.03 2.87
N LEU A 275 -21.42 17.69 2.11
CA LEU A 275 -19.99 17.39 2.03
C LEU A 275 -19.12 18.46 2.73
N TYR A 276 -19.70 19.18 3.71
CA TYR A 276 -19.07 20.29 4.42
C TYR A 276 -19.58 20.37 5.88
N SER A 277 -18.81 20.99 6.77
CA SER A 277 -19.17 21.18 8.19
C SER A 277 -20.13 22.36 8.37
N ARG A 278 -19.78 23.52 7.81
CA ARG A 278 -20.56 24.76 7.90
C ARG A 278 -20.22 25.72 6.76
N GLU A 279 -21.07 26.73 6.60
CA GLU A 279 -20.85 27.87 5.71
C GLU A 279 -20.35 29.07 6.52
N ILE A 280 -19.35 29.77 5.97
CA ILE A 280 -18.83 31.01 6.53
C ILE A 280 -19.22 32.15 5.58
N PRO A 281 -20.05 33.11 6.03
CA PRO A 281 -20.45 34.25 5.20
C PRO A 281 -19.26 35.07 4.71
N VAL A 282 -19.31 35.45 3.43
CA VAL A 282 -18.34 36.32 2.76
C VAL A 282 -19.02 37.66 2.46
N GLN A 283 -18.59 38.72 3.13
CA GLN A 283 -19.04 40.08 2.85
C GLN A 283 -18.04 40.80 1.95
N ARG A 284 -18.56 41.47 0.91
CA ARG A 284 -17.76 42.28 -0.02
C ARG A 284 -18.22 43.72 0.07
N SER A 285 -17.32 44.61 0.47
CA SER A 285 -17.61 46.05 0.48
C SER A 285 -17.53 46.63 -0.95
N SER A 286 -18.17 47.78 -1.16
CA SER A 286 -18.03 48.56 -2.41
C SER A 286 -16.60 49.03 -2.68
N ALA A 287 -15.75 49.06 -1.65
CA ALA A 287 -14.32 49.37 -1.77
C ALA A 287 -13.47 48.16 -2.19
N GLY A 288 -14.06 46.97 -2.35
CA GLY A 288 -13.35 45.74 -2.74
C GLY A 288 -12.67 45.01 -1.58
N THR A 289 -12.95 45.40 -0.33
CA THR A 289 -12.54 44.64 0.86
C THR A 289 -13.38 43.37 1.00
N VAL A 290 -12.73 42.25 1.28
CA VAL A 290 -13.38 40.96 1.56
C VAL A 290 -13.28 40.63 3.05
N GLU A 291 -14.40 40.25 3.64
CA GLU A 291 -14.50 39.82 5.04
C GLU A 291 -15.16 38.45 5.15
N LEU A 292 -14.50 37.53 5.87
CA LEU A 292 -15.12 36.34 6.42
C LEU A 292 -15.69 36.67 7.80
N VAL A 293 -16.99 36.45 7.96
CA VAL A 293 -17.71 36.79 9.19
C VAL A 293 -17.93 35.52 10.01
N ASP A 294 -17.39 35.48 11.22
CA ASP A 294 -17.57 34.40 12.19
C ASP A 294 -17.60 35.00 13.61
N GLU A 295 -18.07 34.23 14.58
CA GLU A 295 -18.12 34.66 15.99
C GLU A 295 -16.70 34.77 16.57
N ASP A 296 -15.79 33.90 16.13
CA ASP A 296 -14.39 33.92 16.50
C ASP A 296 -13.52 34.79 15.58
N PRO A 297 -12.39 35.32 16.09
CA PRO A 297 -11.51 36.18 15.32
C PRO A 297 -10.84 35.44 14.17
N VAL A 298 -11.36 35.58 12.94
CA VAL A 298 -10.70 35.11 11.72
C VAL A 298 -9.49 36.00 11.40
N LEU A 299 -8.28 35.42 11.37
CA LEU A 299 -7.06 36.14 10.98
C LEU A 299 -7.01 36.37 9.47
N GLY A 300 -7.48 35.39 8.70
CA GLY A 300 -7.48 35.41 7.24
C GLY A 300 -7.39 34.00 6.67
N TRP A 301 -6.93 33.88 5.44
CA TRP A 301 -6.72 32.59 4.77
C TRP A 301 -5.34 32.49 4.12
N VAL A 302 -4.90 31.25 3.96
CA VAL A 302 -3.63 30.87 3.32
C VAL A 302 -3.94 30.18 2.00
N THR A 303 -3.46 30.78 0.92
CA THR A 303 -3.56 30.24 -0.44
C THR A 303 -2.25 29.59 -0.84
N LEU A 304 -2.28 28.29 -1.17
CA LEU A 304 -1.12 27.57 -1.69
C LEU A 304 -1.05 27.69 -3.21
N HIS A 305 0.09 28.13 -3.73
CA HIS A 305 0.34 28.26 -5.17
C HIS A 305 0.79 26.93 -5.77
N CYS A 306 -0.05 25.92 -5.60
CA CYS A 306 0.12 24.62 -6.23
C CYS A 306 -1.26 24.02 -6.59
N PRO A 307 -1.34 23.34 -7.75
CA PRO A 307 -2.56 22.66 -8.17
C PRO A 307 -2.83 21.45 -7.28
N TYR A 308 -4.00 20.82 -7.49
CA TYR A 308 -4.22 19.46 -7.02
C TYR A 308 -3.16 18.52 -7.60
N TYR A 309 -2.82 17.49 -6.84
CA TYR A 309 -1.85 16.49 -7.26
C TYR A 309 -2.38 15.70 -8.45
N ASP A 310 -1.56 15.57 -9.49
CA ASP A 310 -1.87 14.74 -10.65
C ASP A 310 -1.54 13.28 -10.33
N PHE A 311 -2.57 12.45 -10.21
CA PHE A 311 -2.38 11.03 -9.91
C PHE A 311 -1.66 10.25 -11.01
N ARG A 312 -1.47 10.83 -12.21
CA ARG A 312 -0.61 10.26 -13.26
C ARG A 312 0.88 10.28 -12.87
N ASP A 313 1.26 11.16 -11.94
CA ASP A 313 2.63 11.26 -11.43
C ASP A 313 2.95 10.16 -10.38
N GLY A 314 1.94 9.41 -9.92
CA GLY A 314 2.11 8.26 -9.00
C GLY A 314 1.07 8.19 -7.88
N ASP A 315 1.25 7.20 -6.99
CA ASP A 315 0.33 6.87 -5.89
C ASP A 315 0.61 7.60 -4.57
N LEU A 316 1.46 8.63 -4.59
CA LEU A 316 1.96 9.29 -3.36
C LEU A 316 0.83 9.81 -2.46
N ALA A 317 -0.14 10.49 -3.05
CA ALA A 317 -1.30 11.04 -2.35
C ALA A 317 -2.21 9.95 -1.75
N ASP A 318 -2.27 8.76 -2.37
CA ASP A 318 -3.08 7.64 -1.90
C ASP A 318 -2.57 7.07 -0.55
N LYS A 319 -1.27 7.29 -0.22
CA LYS A 319 -0.64 6.82 1.03
C LYS A 319 -1.19 7.49 2.29
N PHE A 320 -1.74 8.69 2.18
CA PHE A 320 -2.24 9.48 3.33
C PHE A 320 -3.75 9.33 3.55
N ARG A 321 -4.40 8.58 2.67
CA ARG A 321 -5.84 8.33 2.70
C ARG A 321 -6.24 7.56 3.96
N ILE A 322 -7.42 7.83 4.52
CA ILE A 322 -8.07 6.95 5.50
C ILE A 322 -9.15 6.14 4.79
N VAL A 323 -9.12 4.82 4.94
CA VAL A 323 -10.16 3.92 4.42
C VAL A 323 -11.27 3.85 5.46
N THR A 324 -12.44 4.34 5.12
CA THR A 324 -13.54 4.58 6.07
C THR A 324 -14.66 3.54 6.03
N GLY A 325 -14.61 2.61 5.08
CA GLY A 325 -15.66 1.63 4.89
C GLY A 325 -15.24 0.48 3.98
N PRO A 326 -16.19 -0.44 3.69
CA PRO A 326 -15.94 -1.62 2.85
C PRO A 326 -15.53 -1.26 1.42
N GLY A 327 -16.00 -0.11 0.93
CA GLY A 327 -15.83 0.32 -0.45
C GLY A 327 -16.81 -0.39 -1.40
N CYS A 328 -16.84 0.07 -2.64
CA CYS A 328 -17.74 -0.44 -3.68
C CYS A 328 -17.01 -0.63 -5.00
N ILE A 329 -17.43 -1.67 -5.72
CA ILE A 329 -17.05 -1.93 -7.10
C ILE A 329 -18.32 -2.05 -7.92
N VAL A 330 -18.38 -1.32 -9.03
CA VAL A 330 -19.47 -1.35 -10.02
C VAL A 330 -18.93 -1.85 -11.35
N ARG A 331 -19.64 -2.79 -11.98
CA ARG A 331 -19.42 -3.19 -13.37
C ARG A 331 -20.42 -2.43 -14.22
N GLN A 332 -19.94 -1.69 -15.21
CA GLN A 332 -20.76 -0.89 -16.10
C GLN A 332 -20.60 -1.38 -17.55
N PRO A 333 -21.64 -2.00 -18.14
CA PRO A 333 -21.60 -2.49 -19.52
C PRO A 333 -21.40 -1.39 -20.55
N PHE A 334 -20.80 -1.75 -21.69
CA PHE A 334 -20.71 -0.92 -22.90
C PHE A 334 -20.85 -1.78 -24.18
N PRO A 335 -21.13 -1.17 -25.35
CA PRO A 335 -21.23 -1.88 -26.62
C PRO A 335 -19.90 -2.52 -27.05
N LYS A 336 -19.93 -3.81 -27.39
CA LYS A 336 -18.77 -4.50 -27.96
C LYS A 336 -18.50 -3.99 -29.38
N HIS A 337 -17.25 -3.62 -29.66
CA HIS A 337 -16.78 -3.35 -31.03
C HIS A 337 -15.74 -4.40 -31.43
N VAL A 338 -16.13 -5.29 -32.35
CA VAL A 338 -15.26 -6.39 -32.83
C VAL A 338 -14.14 -5.90 -33.73
N GLU A 339 -14.26 -4.69 -34.27
CA GLU A 339 -13.25 -4.02 -35.10
C GLU A 339 -12.05 -3.50 -34.29
N LEU A 340 -12.14 -3.53 -32.95
CA LEU A 340 -11.11 -3.06 -32.01
C LEU A 340 -10.61 -1.63 -32.30
N PRO A 341 -11.52 -0.63 -32.41
CA PRO A 341 -11.20 0.71 -32.92
C PRO A 341 -10.27 1.54 -32.01
N TRP A 342 -10.08 1.12 -30.75
CA TRP A 342 -9.14 1.74 -29.82
C TRP A 342 -7.68 1.30 -30.01
N LEU A 343 -7.40 0.35 -30.91
CA LEU A 343 -6.05 -0.12 -31.23
C LEU A 343 -5.56 0.49 -32.54
N GLN A 344 -4.35 1.06 -32.53
CA GLN A 344 -3.69 1.73 -33.66
C GLN A 344 -2.55 0.87 -34.21
N PRO A 345 -2.73 0.10 -35.30
CA PRO A 345 -1.74 -0.87 -35.80
C PRO A 345 -0.38 -0.26 -36.21
N GLU A 346 -0.30 1.07 -36.36
CA GLU A 346 0.95 1.80 -36.57
C GLU A 346 1.86 1.76 -35.34
N GLU A 347 1.28 1.59 -34.14
CA GLU A 347 2.04 1.38 -32.91
C GLU A 347 2.44 -0.09 -32.76
N ARG A 348 3.73 -0.34 -32.49
CA ARG A 348 4.28 -1.70 -32.44
C ARG A 348 3.55 -2.64 -31.46
N CYS A 349 3.09 -2.14 -30.32
CA CYS A 349 2.38 -2.96 -29.33
C CYS A 349 0.93 -3.27 -29.79
N ASP A 350 0.22 -2.25 -30.28
CA ASP A 350 -1.16 -2.38 -30.75
C ASP A 350 -1.27 -3.27 -31.97
N PHE A 351 -0.26 -3.29 -32.86
CA PHE A 351 -0.20 -4.21 -33.98
C PHE A 351 -0.35 -5.68 -33.52
N TYR A 352 0.50 -6.11 -32.58
CA TYR A 352 0.49 -7.49 -32.09
C TYR A 352 -0.71 -7.78 -31.18
N LEU A 353 -1.17 -6.80 -30.39
CA LEU A 353 -2.40 -6.96 -29.60
C LEU A 353 -3.64 -7.10 -30.51
N LYS A 354 -3.73 -6.30 -31.59
CA LYS A 354 -4.82 -6.43 -32.57
C LYS A 354 -4.73 -7.77 -33.28
N ARG A 355 -3.52 -8.20 -33.65
CA ARG A 355 -3.28 -9.50 -34.28
C ARG A 355 -3.67 -10.67 -33.39
N SER A 356 -3.37 -10.61 -32.08
CA SER A 356 -3.71 -11.66 -31.13
C SER A 356 -5.22 -11.79 -30.92
N LEU A 357 -5.96 -10.67 -30.99
CA LEU A 357 -7.41 -10.64 -30.78
C LEU A 357 -8.22 -10.90 -32.06
N ALA A 358 -7.67 -10.56 -33.24
CA ALA A 358 -8.38 -10.67 -34.51
C ALA A 358 -8.40 -12.11 -35.06
N ILE A 359 -9.51 -12.47 -35.70
CA ILE A 359 -9.70 -13.77 -36.34
C ILE A 359 -8.63 -13.96 -37.42
N GLY A 360 -7.87 -15.05 -37.30
CA GLY A 360 -6.82 -15.40 -38.25
C GLY A 360 -5.61 -14.46 -38.25
N GLY A 361 -5.47 -13.59 -37.23
CA GLY A 361 -4.37 -12.64 -37.16
C GLY A 361 -4.42 -11.51 -38.20
N ASN A 362 -5.62 -11.16 -38.69
CA ASN A 362 -5.78 -10.01 -39.57
C ASN A 362 -5.64 -8.69 -38.79
N VAL A 363 -4.92 -7.73 -39.36
CA VAL A 363 -4.71 -6.39 -38.78
C VAL A 363 -5.14 -5.25 -39.72
N GLY A 364 -5.67 -5.59 -40.91
CA GLY A 364 -6.19 -4.63 -41.88
C GLY A 364 -7.51 -3.99 -41.46
N ASP A 365 -8.08 -3.18 -42.36
CA ASP A 365 -9.32 -2.42 -42.12
C ASP A 365 -10.55 -3.31 -41.88
N ASP A 366 -10.52 -4.55 -42.38
CA ASP A 366 -11.56 -5.56 -42.20
C ASP A 366 -11.30 -6.51 -41.02
N ALA A 367 -10.25 -6.27 -40.23
CA ALA A 367 -9.90 -7.08 -39.05
C ALA A 367 -11.03 -7.07 -38.02
N ARG A 368 -11.41 -8.26 -37.57
CA ARG A 368 -12.47 -8.46 -36.57
C ARG A 368 -12.05 -9.51 -35.54
N ALA A 369 -12.28 -9.23 -34.27
CA ALA A 369 -12.19 -10.19 -33.17
C ALA A 369 -13.45 -11.05 -33.07
N LYS A 370 -13.36 -12.19 -32.38
CA LYS A 370 -14.56 -12.91 -31.98
C LYS A 370 -15.27 -12.12 -30.88
N GLU A 371 -16.59 -12.15 -30.87
CA GLU A 371 -17.37 -11.42 -29.87
C GLU A 371 -17.05 -11.82 -28.42
N CYS A 372 -16.61 -13.07 -28.18
CA CYS A 372 -16.19 -13.55 -26.87
C CYS A 372 -14.83 -13.00 -26.42
N ASP A 373 -14.01 -12.47 -27.33
CA ASP A 373 -12.65 -12.01 -27.04
C ASP A 373 -12.60 -10.47 -26.85
N VAL A 374 -13.75 -9.81 -26.97
CA VAL A 374 -13.89 -8.34 -26.85
C VAL A 374 -14.46 -7.97 -25.49
N PRO A 375 -13.83 -7.02 -24.77
CA PRO A 375 -14.35 -6.52 -23.50
C PRO A 375 -15.75 -5.90 -23.67
N SER A 376 -16.55 -5.94 -22.61
CA SER A 376 -17.96 -5.50 -22.66
C SER A 376 -18.38 -4.60 -21.51
N ALA A 377 -17.44 -4.18 -20.67
CA ALA A 377 -17.71 -3.36 -19.50
C ALA A 377 -16.46 -2.63 -19.00
N PHE A 378 -16.67 -1.61 -18.19
CA PHE A 378 -15.64 -1.07 -17.28
C PHE A 378 -15.95 -1.50 -15.85
N TYR A 379 -14.90 -1.74 -15.07
CA TYR A 379 -15.00 -1.82 -13.62
C TYR A 379 -14.64 -0.46 -13.00
N PHE A 380 -15.54 0.08 -12.19
CA PHE A 380 -15.29 1.29 -11.40
C PHE A 380 -15.07 0.93 -9.94
N LEU A 381 -13.90 1.28 -9.43
CA LEU A 381 -13.49 1.09 -8.04
C LEU A 381 -13.62 2.45 -7.35
N ASP A 382 -14.32 2.49 -6.21
CA ASP A 382 -14.20 3.67 -5.37
C ASP A 382 -12.81 3.76 -4.73
N TYR A 383 -12.52 4.92 -4.16
CA TYR A 383 -11.22 5.18 -3.57
C TYR A 383 -10.88 4.27 -2.39
N ASN A 384 -11.90 3.77 -1.67
CA ASN A 384 -11.69 2.88 -0.53
C ASN A 384 -11.21 1.50 -1.00
N ILE A 385 -11.84 0.92 -2.03
CA ILE A 385 -11.38 -0.34 -2.64
C ILE A 385 -9.98 -0.16 -3.22
N TRP A 386 -9.73 0.93 -3.95
CA TRP A 386 -8.42 1.21 -4.54
C TRP A 386 -7.31 1.24 -3.49
N CYS A 387 -7.50 2.02 -2.40
CA CYS A 387 -6.53 2.08 -1.32
C CYS A 387 -6.37 0.74 -0.59
N ARG A 388 -7.46 -0.03 -0.46
CA ARG A 388 -7.42 -1.36 0.15
C ARG A 388 -6.59 -2.33 -0.69
N LEU A 389 -6.78 -2.36 -2.01
CA LEU A 389 -5.99 -3.16 -2.93
C LEU A 389 -4.50 -2.79 -2.87
N GLY A 390 -4.16 -1.50 -2.88
CA GLY A 390 -2.78 -1.04 -2.75
C GLY A 390 -2.13 -1.49 -1.44
N ARG A 391 -2.82 -1.27 -0.31
CA ARG A 391 -2.33 -1.70 1.02
C ARG A 391 -2.17 -3.22 1.12
N ALA A 392 -3.14 -3.97 0.61
CA ALA A 392 -3.09 -5.42 0.56
C ALA A 392 -1.88 -5.89 -0.26
N ALA A 393 -1.72 -5.36 -1.48
CA ALA A 393 -0.62 -5.70 -2.37
C ALA A 393 0.73 -5.44 -1.69
N HIS A 394 0.90 -4.28 -1.06
CA HIS A 394 2.15 -3.98 -0.39
C HIS A 394 2.42 -4.85 0.83
N SER A 395 1.43 -5.05 1.72
CA SER A 395 1.63 -5.84 2.93
C SER A 395 1.87 -7.32 2.60
N LEU A 396 1.16 -7.86 1.60
CA LEU A 396 1.35 -9.22 1.12
C LEU A 396 2.66 -9.40 0.37
N HIS A 397 3.11 -8.41 -0.40
CA HIS A 397 4.43 -8.44 -1.03
C HIS A 397 5.53 -8.53 0.03
N ARG A 398 5.43 -7.75 1.12
CA ARG A 398 6.35 -7.88 2.27
C ARG A 398 6.35 -9.28 2.86
N ILE A 399 5.17 -9.84 3.10
CA ILE A 399 5.04 -11.19 3.67
C ILE A 399 5.65 -12.22 2.71
N ALA A 400 5.42 -12.10 1.40
CA ALA A 400 6.00 -13.00 0.40
C ALA A 400 7.54 -12.91 0.34
N MET A 401 8.09 -11.69 0.40
CA MET A 401 9.55 -11.49 0.45
C MET A 401 10.16 -12.05 1.74
N THR A 402 9.48 -11.88 2.87
CA THR A 402 9.90 -12.43 4.18
C THR A 402 9.84 -13.95 4.17
N ALA A 403 8.76 -14.53 3.64
CA ALA A 403 8.60 -15.98 3.48
C ALA A 403 9.69 -16.56 2.58
N THR A 404 10.00 -15.87 1.47
CA THR A 404 11.07 -16.29 0.56
C THR A 404 12.42 -16.31 1.28
N ALA A 405 12.75 -15.24 2.02
CA ALA A 405 13.97 -15.17 2.82
C ALA A 405 14.05 -16.32 3.85
N GLN A 406 12.95 -16.58 4.57
CA GLN A 406 12.90 -17.68 5.54
C GLN A 406 13.11 -19.04 4.89
N VAL A 407 12.47 -19.33 3.75
CA VAL A 407 12.67 -20.59 3.01
C VAL A 407 14.13 -20.75 2.59
N LEU A 408 14.80 -19.67 2.19
CA LEU A 408 16.21 -19.71 1.82
C LEU A 408 17.12 -19.88 3.04
N ASP A 409 16.82 -19.23 4.17
CA ASP A 409 17.67 -19.24 5.37
C ASP A 409 17.40 -20.44 6.31
N ASP A 410 16.37 -21.24 6.05
CA ASP A 410 16.01 -22.41 6.85
C ASP A 410 17.14 -23.48 6.86
N ALA A 411 17.29 -24.17 8.00
CA ALA A 411 18.28 -25.25 8.14
C ALA A 411 18.02 -26.41 7.16
N ASP A 412 16.75 -26.68 6.85
CA ASP A 412 16.30 -27.71 5.91
C ASP A 412 15.99 -27.13 4.52
N SER A 413 16.47 -25.92 4.22
CA SER A 413 16.20 -25.20 2.96
C SER A 413 16.43 -26.05 1.70
N ALA A 414 17.48 -26.89 1.68
CA ALA A 414 17.73 -27.77 0.54
C ALA A 414 16.56 -28.73 0.27
N TYR A 415 16.02 -29.36 1.33
CA TYR A 415 14.85 -30.24 1.22
C TYR A 415 13.61 -29.43 0.82
N LEU A 416 13.39 -28.26 1.43
CA LEU A 416 12.23 -27.43 1.10
C LEU A 416 12.21 -27.03 -0.38
N LEU A 417 13.35 -26.55 -0.90
CA LEU A 417 13.51 -26.11 -2.28
C LEU A 417 13.30 -27.25 -3.28
N GLU A 418 13.85 -28.44 -3.01
CA GLU A 418 13.69 -29.60 -3.87
C GLU A 418 12.25 -30.14 -3.82
N HIS A 419 11.75 -30.42 -2.61
CA HIS A 419 10.49 -31.12 -2.43
C HIS A 419 9.26 -30.26 -2.75
N TYR A 420 9.23 -29.00 -2.29
CA TYR A 420 8.07 -28.13 -2.44
C TYR A 420 8.18 -27.17 -3.61
N PHE A 421 9.39 -26.77 -4.02
CA PHE A 421 9.59 -25.79 -5.11
C PHE A 421 10.15 -26.40 -6.39
N GLY A 422 10.47 -27.70 -6.40
CA GLY A 422 10.97 -28.41 -7.60
C GLY A 422 12.34 -27.93 -8.07
N LEU A 423 13.14 -27.35 -7.18
CA LEU A 423 14.47 -26.81 -7.48
C LEU A 423 15.55 -27.85 -7.12
N PRO A 424 16.30 -28.38 -8.10
CA PRO A 424 17.31 -29.40 -7.84
C PRO A 424 18.52 -28.81 -7.07
N PRO A 425 19.20 -29.61 -6.21
CA PRO A 425 20.30 -29.15 -5.37
C PRO A 425 21.42 -28.38 -6.11
N GLU A 426 21.70 -28.75 -7.35
CA GLU A 426 22.71 -28.13 -8.22
C GLU A 426 22.40 -26.66 -8.52
N ILE A 427 21.13 -26.27 -8.51
CA ILE A 427 20.66 -24.90 -8.80
C ILE A 427 20.61 -24.03 -7.54
N HIS A 428 20.63 -24.61 -6.34
CA HIS A 428 20.51 -23.85 -5.08
C HIS A 428 21.57 -22.75 -4.91
N PRO A 429 22.87 -22.95 -5.26
CA PRO A 429 23.85 -21.87 -5.21
C PRO A 429 23.51 -20.71 -6.14
N LEU A 430 23.02 -21.00 -7.35
CA LEU A 430 22.60 -19.98 -8.33
C LEU A 430 21.37 -19.21 -7.83
N LEU A 431 20.40 -19.92 -7.22
CA LEU A 431 19.21 -19.32 -6.60
C LEU A 431 19.60 -18.30 -5.52
N ARG A 432 20.49 -18.67 -4.60
CA ARG A 432 20.96 -17.79 -3.50
C ARG A 432 21.69 -16.58 -4.04
N ARG A 433 22.58 -16.79 -5.02
CA ARG A 433 23.26 -15.69 -5.72
C ARG A 433 22.27 -14.76 -6.41
N SER A 434 21.23 -15.32 -7.05
CA SER A 434 20.18 -14.53 -7.69
C SER A 434 19.46 -13.66 -6.66
N TRP A 435 19.13 -14.21 -5.48
CA TRP A 435 18.48 -13.48 -4.38
C TRP A 435 19.34 -12.32 -3.86
N GLU A 436 20.65 -12.51 -3.74
CA GLU A 436 21.57 -11.46 -3.26
C GLU A 436 21.82 -10.35 -4.29
N MET A 437 21.79 -10.69 -5.59
CA MET A 437 22.27 -9.80 -6.65
C MET A 437 21.14 -9.06 -7.39
N MET A 438 20.05 -9.76 -7.72
CA MET A 438 19.04 -9.27 -8.65
C MET A 438 17.78 -8.77 -7.93
N PRO A 439 17.43 -7.48 -8.08
CA PRO A 439 16.18 -6.96 -7.54
C PRO A 439 14.97 -7.53 -8.28
N PRO A 440 13.79 -7.62 -7.64
CA PRO A 440 12.56 -7.94 -8.35
C PRO A 440 12.18 -6.80 -9.30
N MET A 441 11.64 -7.12 -10.47
CA MET A 441 11.04 -6.09 -11.33
C MET A 441 9.55 -5.98 -11.10
N SER A 442 8.82 -7.08 -11.21
CA SER A 442 7.36 -7.08 -11.23
C SER A 442 6.76 -8.30 -10.56
N GLY A 443 5.45 -8.21 -10.31
CA GLY A 443 4.61 -9.33 -9.93
C GLY A 443 3.15 -8.90 -9.93
N ARG A 444 2.24 -9.85 -10.10
CA ARG A 444 0.80 -9.61 -10.22
C ARG A 444 0.05 -10.44 -9.18
N PHE A 445 -0.56 -9.77 -8.23
CA PHE A 445 -1.50 -10.40 -7.31
C PHE A 445 -2.82 -10.65 -8.01
N ASP A 446 -3.40 -11.81 -7.78
CA ASP A 446 -4.76 -12.10 -8.19
C ASP A 446 -5.67 -11.99 -6.96
N PHE A 447 -6.42 -10.89 -6.88
CA PHE A 447 -7.32 -10.61 -5.77
C PHE A 447 -8.77 -11.00 -6.08
N GLY A 448 -9.38 -11.72 -5.16
CA GLY A 448 -10.83 -11.94 -5.13
C GLY A 448 -11.55 -10.84 -4.34
N TYR A 449 -12.79 -10.54 -4.72
CA TYR A 449 -13.69 -9.63 -4.01
C TYR A 449 -15.03 -10.31 -3.73
N ASP A 450 -15.49 -10.35 -2.48
CA ASP A 450 -16.76 -11.01 -2.08
C ASP A 450 -17.94 -10.04 -1.99
N GLY A 451 -17.73 -8.75 -2.25
CA GLY A 451 -18.71 -7.69 -2.03
C GLY A 451 -18.46 -6.84 -0.78
N ASN A 452 -17.50 -7.23 0.06
CA ASN A 452 -17.12 -6.53 1.28
C ASN A 452 -15.60 -6.55 1.51
N LYS A 453 -14.97 -7.71 1.32
CA LYS A 453 -13.55 -7.98 1.56
C LYS A 453 -12.83 -8.29 0.26
N VAL A 454 -11.52 -8.03 0.32
CA VAL A 454 -10.56 -8.39 -0.73
C VAL A 454 -9.60 -9.41 -0.12
N ALA A 455 -9.31 -10.49 -0.85
CA ALA A 455 -8.36 -11.50 -0.42
C ALA A 455 -7.47 -11.95 -1.58
N MET A 456 -6.21 -12.22 -1.30
CA MET A 456 -5.25 -12.74 -2.27
C MET A 456 -5.51 -14.22 -2.53
N LEU A 457 -5.67 -14.57 -3.82
CA LEU A 457 -5.81 -15.96 -4.25
C LEU A 457 -4.45 -16.57 -4.60
N GLU A 458 -3.58 -15.79 -5.24
CA GLU A 458 -2.19 -16.14 -5.58
C GLU A 458 -1.37 -14.88 -5.89
N TYR A 459 -0.04 -15.05 -5.96
CA TYR A 459 0.90 -14.01 -6.32
C TYR A 459 1.81 -14.46 -7.47
N ASN A 460 1.50 -14.03 -8.69
CA ASN A 460 2.21 -14.42 -9.91
C ASN A 460 3.45 -13.54 -10.10
N CYS A 461 4.65 -14.07 -9.88
CA CYS A 461 5.87 -13.24 -9.83
C CYS A 461 6.96 -13.58 -10.87
N ASP A 462 6.71 -14.54 -11.75
CA ASP A 462 7.70 -15.06 -12.69
C ASP A 462 7.41 -14.60 -14.13
N SER A 463 6.22 -14.95 -14.63
CA SER A 463 5.70 -14.43 -15.89
C SER A 463 4.20 -14.19 -15.76
N SER A 464 3.75 -13.00 -16.16
CA SER A 464 2.35 -12.56 -16.02
C SER A 464 1.94 -11.71 -17.21
N GLY A 465 0.82 -12.09 -17.85
CA GLY A 465 0.19 -11.29 -18.91
C GLY A 465 -0.66 -10.14 -18.36
N ALA A 466 -1.32 -9.41 -19.26
CA ALA A 466 -2.19 -8.24 -19.00
C ALA A 466 -1.47 -6.94 -18.57
N LEU A 467 -0.17 -6.82 -18.88
CA LEU A 467 0.66 -5.67 -18.50
C LEU A 467 0.43 -4.45 -19.39
N LEU A 468 0.40 -4.67 -20.71
CA LEU A 468 0.08 -3.63 -21.70
C LEU A 468 -1.35 -3.10 -21.47
N GLU A 469 -2.27 -4.02 -21.21
CA GLU A 469 -3.67 -3.72 -20.99
C GLU A 469 -3.90 -2.86 -19.75
N CYS A 470 -3.14 -3.13 -18.68
CA CYS A 470 -3.16 -2.32 -17.47
C CYS A 470 -2.53 -0.93 -17.71
N CYS A 471 -1.34 -0.84 -18.28
CA CYS A 471 -0.62 0.44 -18.34
C CYS A 471 -1.08 1.36 -19.48
N ASN A 472 -1.73 0.83 -20.52
CA ASN A 472 -2.01 1.58 -21.75
C ASN A 472 -3.42 1.33 -22.31
N THR A 473 -3.77 0.07 -22.62
CA THR A 473 -4.99 -0.22 -23.40
C THR A 473 -6.25 0.25 -22.70
N GLN A 474 -6.35 0.12 -21.38
CA GLN A 474 -7.55 0.56 -20.65
C GLN A 474 -7.82 2.07 -20.75
N GLU A 475 -6.78 2.91 -20.91
CA GLU A 475 -6.97 4.34 -21.11
C GLU A 475 -7.33 4.66 -22.57
N LYS A 476 -6.74 3.94 -23.56
CA LYS A 476 -7.17 4.04 -24.96
C LYS A 476 -8.65 3.69 -25.13
N MET A 477 -9.11 2.64 -24.46
CA MET A 477 -10.52 2.25 -24.45
C MET A 477 -11.39 3.35 -23.80
N ALA A 478 -10.99 3.87 -22.65
CA ALA A 478 -11.75 4.94 -22.00
C ALA A 478 -11.88 6.19 -22.86
N ASN A 479 -10.81 6.59 -23.57
CA ASN A 479 -10.83 7.69 -24.51
C ASN A 479 -11.78 7.43 -25.69
N TYR A 480 -11.72 6.24 -26.28
CA TYR A 480 -12.60 5.86 -27.39
C TYR A 480 -14.08 5.89 -26.99
N TYR A 481 -14.43 5.34 -25.82
CA TYR A 481 -15.80 5.29 -25.31
C TYR A 481 -16.23 6.58 -24.58
N GLY A 482 -15.42 7.65 -24.57
CA GLY A 482 -15.76 8.90 -23.89
C GLY A 482 -15.94 8.79 -22.36
N VAL A 483 -15.30 7.81 -21.72
CA VAL A 483 -15.45 7.55 -20.28
C VAL A 483 -14.65 8.57 -19.46
N SER A 484 -15.33 9.61 -19.01
CA SER A 484 -14.74 10.70 -18.20
C SER A 484 -14.70 10.42 -16.70
N GLN A 485 -15.52 9.49 -16.20
CA GLN A 485 -15.57 9.19 -14.77
C GLN A 485 -14.31 8.42 -14.33
N GLY A 486 -13.64 8.92 -13.30
CA GLY A 486 -12.44 8.28 -12.73
C GLY A 486 -11.24 8.25 -13.66
N MET A 487 -10.13 7.71 -13.16
CA MET A 487 -8.85 7.59 -13.87
C MET A 487 -8.49 6.14 -14.11
N SER A 488 -7.72 5.84 -15.17
CA SER A 488 -7.13 4.52 -15.35
C SER A 488 -6.35 4.10 -14.10
N THR A 489 -6.66 2.89 -13.65
CA THR A 489 -6.01 2.24 -12.50
C THR A 489 -4.53 1.92 -12.75
N GLY A 490 -4.06 1.90 -14.00
CA GLY A 490 -2.66 1.65 -14.35
C GLY A 490 -1.91 2.88 -14.88
N SER A 491 -2.45 4.08 -14.67
CA SER A 491 -1.94 5.34 -15.25
C SER A 491 -0.46 5.64 -14.96
N PHE A 492 0.07 5.19 -13.82
CA PHE A 492 1.47 5.38 -13.44
C PHE A 492 2.31 4.10 -13.50
N LEU A 493 1.75 2.97 -13.96
CA LEU A 493 2.44 1.67 -14.02
C LEU A 493 3.69 1.76 -14.90
N GLY A 494 3.56 2.36 -16.10
CA GLY A 494 4.68 2.54 -17.02
C GLY A 494 5.79 3.42 -16.47
N ALA A 495 5.46 4.48 -15.72
CA ALA A 495 6.44 5.35 -15.09
C ALA A 495 7.26 4.61 -14.01
N LYS A 496 6.62 3.70 -13.26
CA LYS A 496 7.32 2.82 -12.31
C LYS A 496 8.26 1.86 -13.02
N CYS A 497 7.85 1.27 -14.15
CA CYS A 497 8.73 0.41 -14.97
C CYS A 497 9.95 1.17 -15.50
N VAL A 498 9.77 2.40 -16.00
CA VAL A 498 10.90 3.26 -16.42
C VAL A 498 11.84 3.54 -15.24
N SER A 499 11.28 3.82 -14.06
CA SER A 499 12.07 4.07 -12.84
C SER A 499 12.86 2.82 -12.41
N HIS A 500 12.27 1.63 -12.52
CA HIS A 500 12.96 0.35 -12.30
C HIS A 500 14.17 0.22 -13.23
N PHE A 501 13.97 0.36 -14.54
CA PHE A 501 15.06 0.25 -15.50
C PHE A 501 16.12 1.34 -15.30
N ALA A 502 15.74 2.57 -14.96
CA ALA A 502 16.71 3.63 -14.66
C ALA A 502 17.60 3.27 -13.45
N ARG A 503 17.01 2.68 -12.40
CA ARG A 503 17.78 2.17 -11.25
C ARG A 503 18.68 1.00 -11.66
N LEU A 504 18.16 0.05 -12.42
CA LEU A 504 18.92 -1.08 -12.92
C LEU A 504 20.13 -0.61 -13.74
N MET A 505 19.93 0.37 -14.63
CA MET A 505 20.98 0.94 -15.46
C MET A 505 22.08 1.61 -14.62
N SER A 506 21.72 2.22 -13.48
CA SER A 506 22.66 2.86 -12.55
C SER A 506 23.43 1.87 -11.66
N ASN A 507 23.02 0.60 -11.64
CA ASN A 507 23.67 -0.42 -10.82
C ASN A 507 24.83 -1.08 -11.56
N GLU A 508 26.06 -0.67 -11.23
CA GLU A 508 27.29 -1.18 -11.84
C GLU A 508 27.54 -2.68 -11.59
N LYS A 509 26.89 -3.30 -10.59
CA LYS A 509 27.03 -4.74 -10.30
C LYS A 509 26.20 -5.64 -11.22
N VAL A 510 25.15 -5.08 -11.83
CA VAL A 510 24.15 -5.84 -12.61
C VAL A 510 24.08 -5.34 -14.05
N CYS A 511 24.16 -4.03 -14.27
CA CYS A 511 24.08 -3.43 -15.60
C CYS A 511 25.33 -3.77 -16.41
N PRO A 512 25.22 -4.42 -17.57
CA PRO A 512 26.37 -4.72 -18.42
C PRO A 512 26.89 -3.46 -19.09
N LYS A 513 28.20 -3.39 -19.39
CA LYS A 513 28.87 -2.18 -19.92
C LYS A 513 28.24 -1.63 -21.21
N HIS A 514 27.81 -2.53 -22.09
CA HIS A 514 27.18 -2.19 -23.37
C HIS A 514 25.70 -1.79 -23.26
N LYS A 515 25.12 -1.85 -22.05
CA LYS A 515 23.73 -1.48 -21.73
C LYS A 515 22.69 -2.11 -22.66
N LEU A 516 22.86 -3.39 -22.98
CA LEU A 516 21.94 -4.16 -23.82
C LEU A 516 21.12 -5.13 -22.95
N ILE A 517 19.81 -5.18 -23.20
CA ILE A 517 18.90 -6.20 -22.69
C ILE A 517 18.38 -7.05 -23.84
N HIS A 518 18.53 -8.38 -23.73
CA HIS A 518 17.92 -9.35 -24.64
C HIS A 518 16.54 -9.74 -24.11
N PHE A 519 15.48 -9.43 -24.86
CA PHE A 519 14.10 -9.75 -24.53
C PHE A 519 13.75 -11.11 -25.15
N MET A 520 13.84 -12.18 -24.36
CA MET A 520 13.64 -13.56 -24.79
C MET A 520 12.17 -13.99 -24.63
N ILE A 521 11.55 -14.35 -25.74
CA ILE A 521 10.15 -14.77 -25.79
C ILE A 521 9.94 -16.05 -26.58
N ASP A 522 8.77 -16.67 -26.40
CA ASP A 522 8.26 -17.65 -27.34
C ASP A 522 7.69 -16.98 -28.62
N ASP A 523 7.33 -17.77 -29.62
CA ASP A 523 6.67 -17.29 -30.82
C ASP A 523 5.15 -17.15 -30.60
N ASP A 524 4.79 -16.18 -29.76
CA ASP A 524 3.41 -15.86 -29.38
C ASP A 524 3.17 -14.35 -29.37
N ASP A 525 1.97 -13.91 -29.76
CA ASP A 525 1.66 -12.47 -29.86
C ASP A 525 1.47 -11.79 -28.51
N GLU A 526 0.92 -12.49 -27.51
CA GLU A 526 0.81 -12.00 -26.13
C GLU A 526 2.18 -11.67 -25.56
N GLU A 527 3.11 -12.59 -25.76
CA GLU A 527 4.50 -12.43 -25.35
C GLU A 527 5.20 -11.32 -26.12
N ARG A 528 4.96 -11.19 -27.43
CA ARG A 528 5.53 -10.14 -28.27
C ARG A 528 5.12 -8.74 -27.82
N TYR A 529 3.82 -8.47 -27.68
CA TYR A 529 3.41 -7.11 -27.28
C TYR A 529 3.81 -6.81 -25.83
N THR A 530 3.85 -7.82 -24.96
CA THR A 530 4.31 -7.65 -23.57
C THR A 530 5.79 -7.31 -23.52
N ALA A 531 6.62 -8.02 -24.27
CA ALA A 531 8.04 -7.73 -24.42
C ALA A 531 8.26 -6.33 -25.01
N MET A 532 7.56 -5.98 -26.09
CA MET A 532 7.68 -4.65 -26.72
C MET A 532 7.25 -3.51 -25.79
N CYS A 533 6.25 -3.75 -24.95
CA CYS A 533 5.83 -2.82 -23.90
C CYS A 533 6.98 -2.59 -22.90
N MET A 534 7.63 -3.66 -22.42
CA MET A 534 8.77 -3.54 -21.51
C MET A 534 10.03 -2.98 -22.16
N MET A 535 10.27 -3.30 -23.44
CA MET A 535 11.32 -2.68 -24.25
C MET A 535 11.11 -1.17 -24.32
N ASN A 536 9.89 -0.69 -24.54
CA ASN A 536 9.61 0.76 -24.59
C ASN A 536 10.03 1.45 -23.29
N PHE A 537 9.81 0.81 -22.13
CA PHE A 537 10.22 1.37 -20.84
C PHE A 537 11.72 1.29 -20.60
N ALA A 538 12.37 0.20 -21.00
CA ALA A 538 13.82 0.04 -20.92
C ALA A 538 14.56 1.03 -21.84
N GLU A 539 14.08 1.22 -23.08
CA GLU A 539 14.59 2.19 -24.05
C GLU A 539 14.45 3.63 -23.52
N LYS A 540 13.29 3.97 -22.94
CA LYS A 540 13.08 5.28 -22.27
C LYS A 540 14.04 5.51 -21.10
N ALA A 541 14.41 4.45 -20.37
CA ALA A 541 15.41 4.53 -19.32
C ALA A 541 16.85 4.64 -19.86
N GLY A 542 17.10 4.32 -21.13
CA GLY A 542 18.40 4.44 -21.79
C GLY A 542 19.09 3.12 -22.15
N PHE A 543 18.42 1.98 -22.01
CA PHE A 543 18.95 0.69 -22.48
C PHE A 543 18.83 0.55 -24.00
N ARG A 544 19.79 -0.16 -24.61
CA ARG A 544 19.59 -0.83 -25.89
C ARG A 544 18.78 -2.09 -25.64
N THR A 545 17.89 -2.45 -26.56
CA THR A 545 17.07 -3.66 -26.44
C THR A 545 17.06 -4.45 -27.74
N LYS A 546 17.07 -5.79 -27.64
CA LYS A 546 16.87 -6.70 -28.77
C LYS A 546 15.76 -7.68 -28.44
N LEU A 547 14.81 -7.86 -29.35
CA LEU A 547 13.78 -8.89 -29.23
C LEU A 547 14.34 -10.21 -29.80
N CYS A 548 14.33 -11.26 -28.99
CA CYS A 548 14.83 -12.58 -29.33
C CYS A 548 13.67 -13.58 -29.28
N VAL A 549 13.24 -14.03 -30.46
CA VAL A 549 12.12 -14.97 -30.61
C VAL A 549 12.68 -16.38 -30.71
N LYS A 550 12.25 -17.28 -29.82
CA LYS A 550 12.86 -18.61 -29.68
C LYS A 550 14.37 -18.45 -29.40
N LEU A 551 15.18 -19.42 -29.82
CA LEU A 551 16.61 -19.51 -29.49
C LEU A 551 17.53 -19.44 -30.71
N ILE A 552 16.99 -19.16 -31.90
CA ILE A 552 17.71 -19.28 -33.18
C ILE A 552 18.89 -18.29 -33.31
N ASP A 553 18.86 -17.20 -32.55
CA ASP A 553 19.87 -16.14 -32.63
C ASP A 553 21.09 -16.39 -31.72
N PHE A 554 21.09 -17.42 -30.89
CA PHE A 554 22.13 -17.64 -29.89
C PHE A 554 23.16 -18.69 -30.31
N ARG A 555 24.43 -18.42 -30.01
CA ARG A 555 25.54 -19.36 -30.19
C ARG A 555 26.56 -19.27 -29.06
N TYR A 556 27.31 -20.34 -28.88
CA TYR A 556 28.48 -20.34 -28.01
C TYR A 556 29.65 -19.57 -28.64
N ARG A 557 30.45 -18.92 -27.80
CA ARG A 557 31.70 -18.25 -28.18
C ARG A 557 32.82 -18.59 -27.19
N ASP A 558 33.99 -18.91 -27.71
CA ASP A 558 35.20 -19.09 -26.90
C ASP A 558 35.77 -17.76 -26.38
N GLY A 559 36.48 -17.81 -25.25
CA GLY A 559 37.19 -16.66 -24.67
C GLY A 559 36.66 -16.21 -23.31
N ALA A 560 37.04 -15.01 -22.89
CA ALA A 560 36.58 -14.39 -21.64
C ALA A 560 35.51 -13.31 -21.90
N PRO A 561 34.55 -13.08 -20.98
CA PRO A 561 33.53 -12.04 -21.16
C PRO A 561 34.16 -10.64 -21.23
N ALA A 562 33.83 -9.86 -22.25
CA ALA A 562 34.36 -8.51 -22.45
C ALA A 562 33.47 -7.43 -21.81
N ASN A 563 32.16 -7.65 -21.75
CA ASN A 563 31.17 -6.66 -21.33
C ASN A 563 30.52 -6.95 -19.97
N ALA A 564 30.91 -8.05 -19.31
CA ALA A 564 30.38 -8.44 -18.01
C ALA A 564 30.58 -7.33 -16.96
N ALA A 565 29.58 -7.18 -16.10
CA ALA A 565 29.73 -6.43 -14.86
C ALA A 565 30.86 -7.06 -14.02
N PRO A 566 31.56 -6.28 -13.17
CA PRO A 566 32.57 -6.81 -12.26
C PRO A 566 31.90 -7.68 -11.17
N LEU A 567 31.55 -8.91 -11.54
CA LEU A 567 31.11 -9.95 -10.62
C LEU A 567 32.37 -10.57 -10.00
N SER A 568 32.36 -10.81 -8.69
CA SER A 568 33.56 -11.21 -7.94
C SER A 568 34.04 -12.65 -8.19
N VAL A 569 33.29 -13.46 -8.94
CA VAL A 569 33.56 -14.89 -9.12
C VAL A 569 33.59 -15.23 -10.62
N THR A 570 34.72 -15.74 -11.09
CA THR A 570 34.85 -16.36 -12.41
C THR A 570 34.05 -17.67 -12.41
N CYS A 571 33.16 -17.85 -13.37
CA CYS A 571 32.42 -19.11 -13.55
C CYS A 571 32.82 -19.77 -14.87
N ASP A 572 32.79 -21.11 -14.89
CA ASP A 572 33.20 -21.92 -16.05
C ASP A 572 32.09 -22.05 -17.11
N HIS A 573 31.02 -21.26 -17.01
CA HIS A 573 29.95 -21.30 -18.02
C HIS A 573 30.42 -20.72 -19.36
N PRO A 574 30.00 -21.33 -20.48
CA PRO A 574 30.35 -20.82 -21.80
C PRO A 574 29.73 -19.44 -22.02
N ILE A 575 30.40 -18.63 -22.85
CA ILE A 575 29.89 -17.34 -23.26
C ILE A 575 28.88 -17.55 -24.37
N ILE A 576 27.75 -16.86 -24.25
CA ILE A 576 26.68 -16.89 -25.24
C ILE A 576 26.61 -15.50 -25.89
N VAL A 577 26.55 -15.49 -27.22
CA VAL A 577 26.40 -14.27 -28.02
C VAL A 577 25.19 -14.39 -28.93
N ASP A 578 24.59 -13.25 -29.27
CA ASP A 578 23.53 -13.17 -30.28
C ASP A 578 24.09 -13.17 -31.71
N SER A 579 23.20 -13.12 -32.71
CA SER A 579 23.54 -13.17 -34.14
C SER A 579 24.46 -12.04 -34.60
N ASP A 580 24.41 -10.86 -33.96
CA ASP A 580 25.31 -9.73 -34.24
C ASP A 580 26.65 -9.84 -33.49
N GLY A 581 26.78 -10.82 -32.58
CA GLY A 581 27.96 -11.04 -31.76
C GLY A 581 28.00 -10.22 -30.46
N ASP A 582 26.89 -9.58 -30.07
CA ASP A 582 26.78 -8.96 -28.75
C ASP A 582 26.68 -10.08 -27.68
N GLU A 583 27.39 -9.90 -26.56
CA GLU A 583 27.33 -10.85 -25.43
C GLU A 583 25.97 -10.80 -24.75
N VAL A 584 25.38 -11.96 -24.48
CA VAL A 584 24.14 -12.05 -23.69
C VAL A 584 24.53 -12.00 -22.22
N LEU A 585 24.17 -10.90 -21.55
CA LEU A 585 24.57 -10.63 -20.16
C LEU A 585 23.40 -10.17 -19.27
N LEU A 586 22.36 -9.60 -19.87
CA LEU A 586 21.15 -9.19 -19.18
C LEU A 586 19.94 -9.56 -20.04
N VAL A 587 19.08 -10.39 -19.50
CA VAL A 587 17.92 -10.95 -20.19
C VAL A 587 16.65 -10.50 -19.47
N TRP A 588 15.66 -10.10 -20.25
CA TRP A 588 14.26 -10.06 -19.81
C TRP A 588 13.51 -11.20 -20.49
N LYS A 589 12.61 -11.91 -19.80
CA LYS A 589 11.92 -13.09 -20.35
C LYS A 589 10.42 -13.13 -20.06
N THR A 590 9.67 -13.77 -20.94
CA THR A 590 8.29 -14.28 -20.69
C THR A 590 8.26 -15.76 -20.31
N TRP A 591 9.28 -16.53 -20.71
CA TRP A 591 9.42 -17.93 -20.36
C TRP A 591 9.37 -18.14 -18.85
N SER A 592 8.60 -19.13 -18.40
CA SER A 592 8.52 -19.44 -16.98
C SER A 592 9.75 -20.17 -16.45
N TRP A 593 10.14 -19.93 -15.20
CA TRP A 593 11.20 -20.71 -14.54
C TRP A 593 10.85 -22.21 -14.46
N ASP A 594 9.56 -22.58 -14.36
CA ASP A 594 9.13 -23.99 -14.43
C ASP A 594 9.50 -24.64 -15.78
N THR A 595 9.30 -23.91 -16.90
CA THR A 595 9.72 -24.37 -18.23
C THR A 595 11.23 -24.59 -18.29
N VAL A 596 12.01 -23.65 -17.75
CA VAL A 596 13.48 -23.72 -17.71
C VAL A 596 13.96 -24.93 -16.90
N LEU A 597 13.37 -25.13 -15.72
CA LEU A 597 13.74 -26.24 -14.83
C LEU A 597 13.35 -27.60 -15.42
N ARG A 598 12.21 -27.72 -16.10
CA ARG A 598 11.85 -28.97 -16.81
C ARG A 598 12.81 -29.27 -17.95
N GLU A 599 13.24 -28.27 -18.71
CA GLU A 599 14.25 -28.48 -19.75
C GLU A 599 15.58 -28.92 -19.16
N TYR A 600 16.02 -28.27 -18.08
CA TYR A 600 17.25 -28.62 -17.36
C TYR A 600 17.26 -30.09 -16.89
N HIS A 601 16.17 -30.57 -16.26
CA HIS A 601 16.06 -31.97 -15.84
C HIS A 601 16.11 -32.95 -17.02
N ARG A 602 15.44 -32.61 -18.14
CA ARG A 602 15.47 -33.43 -19.35
C ARG A 602 16.87 -33.52 -19.94
N GLN A 603 17.64 -32.43 -19.91
CA GLN A 603 19.02 -32.40 -20.40
C GLN A 603 19.98 -33.19 -19.52
N CYS A 604 19.88 -33.09 -18.19
CA CYS A 604 20.72 -33.85 -17.27
C CYS A 604 20.56 -35.37 -17.47
N SER A 605 19.43 -35.80 -18.03
CA SER A 605 19.13 -37.19 -18.35
C SER A 605 19.53 -37.60 -19.78
N ALA A 606 19.91 -36.65 -20.64
CA ALA A 606 20.25 -36.87 -22.04
C ALA A 606 21.77 -37.03 -22.23
N THR A 607 22.19 -37.82 -23.23
CA THR A 607 23.61 -38.09 -23.54
C THR A 607 24.13 -37.34 -24.77
N ASP A 608 23.27 -36.60 -25.46
CA ASP A 608 23.60 -35.92 -26.71
C ASP A 608 24.17 -34.52 -26.47
N SER A 609 25.30 -34.22 -27.12
CA SER A 609 25.87 -32.86 -27.13
C SER A 609 25.04 -31.95 -28.06
N VAL A 610 24.49 -30.85 -27.51
CA VAL A 610 23.80 -29.83 -28.30
C VAL A 610 24.81 -28.79 -28.80
N SER A 611 24.79 -28.47 -30.10
CA SER A 611 25.72 -27.50 -30.72
C SER A 611 25.33 -26.03 -30.52
N SER A 612 24.10 -25.77 -30.09
CA SER A 612 23.54 -24.45 -29.82
C SER A 612 23.06 -24.34 -28.37
N PRO A 613 23.08 -23.14 -27.76
CA PRO A 613 22.54 -22.93 -26.42
C PRO A 613 21.04 -23.26 -26.33
N THR A 614 20.63 -23.99 -25.30
CA THR A 614 19.21 -24.16 -24.93
C THR A 614 18.71 -23.05 -24.02
N LEU A 615 17.41 -23.09 -23.66
CA LEU A 615 16.82 -22.09 -22.78
C LEU A 615 17.44 -22.17 -21.37
N SER A 616 17.62 -23.37 -20.84
CA SER A 616 18.36 -23.63 -19.59
C SER A 616 19.83 -23.20 -19.66
N ASP A 617 20.54 -23.45 -20.77
CA ASP A 617 21.95 -23.05 -20.94
C ASP A 617 22.13 -21.52 -20.86
N ILE A 618 21.12 -20.75 -21.29
CA ILE A 618 21.12 -19.29 -21.24
C ILE A 618 20.65 -18.80 -19.86
N LEU A 619 19.47 -19.24 -19.41
CA LEU A 619 18.83 -18.64 -18.23
C LEU A 619 19.40 -19.14 -16.89
N LEU A 620 20.07 -20.29 -16.85
CA LEU A 620 20.80 -20.78 -15.68
C LEU A 620 22.31 -20.48 -15.76
N ASN A 621 22.73 -19.63 -16.70
CA ASN A 621 24.12 -19.23 -16.85
C ASN A 621 24.54 -18.21 -15.78
N ASN A 622 25.57 -18.53 -15.01
CA ASN A 622 26.11 -17.66 -13.96
C ASN A 622 26.68 -16.31 -14.46
N ASN A 623 26.89 -16.14 -15.76
CA ASN A 623 27.32 -14.87 -16.37
C ASN A 623 26.14 -13.96 -16.76
N ILE A 624 24.90 -14.46 -16.70
CA ILE A 624 23.72 -13.78 -17.24
C ILE A 624 22.79 -13.39 -16.09
N CYS A 625 22.47 -12.10 -16.02
CA CYS A 625 21.44 -11.58 -15.13
C CYS A 625 20.08 -11.73 -15.82
N VAL A 626 19.06 -12.22 -15.09
CA VAL A 626 17.73 -12.50 -15.67
C VAL A 626 16.64 -11.73 -14.93
N ILE A 627 15.70 -11.18 -15.70
CA ILE A 627 14.49 -10.49 -15.24
C ILE A 627 13.26 -11.24 -15.78
N GLU A 628 12.34 -11.74 -14.97
CA GLU A 628 12.38 -11.84 -13.50
C GLU A 628 13.47 -12.82 -13.00
N PRO A 629 14.10 -12.55 -11.84
CA PRO A 629 15.23 -13.35 -11.34
C PRO A 629 14.82 -14.74 -10.86
N LEU A 630 15.78 -15.68 -10.80
CA LEU A 630 15.54 -17.09 -10.47
C LEU A 630 14.84 -17.31 -9.13
N TRP A 631 15.14 -16.47 -8.13
CA TRP A 631 14.46 -16.56 -6.82
C TRP A 631 12.96 -16.31 -6.88
N LYS A 632 12.44 -15.69 -7.95
CA LYS A 632 11.00 -15.59 -8.20
C LYS A 632 10.32 -16.92 -8.49
N ALA A 633 11.08 -17.97 -8.82
CA ALA A 633 10.56 -19.34 -8.87
C ALA A 633 10.03 -19.79 -7.49
N VAL A 634 10.65 -19.32 -6.41
CA VAL A 634 10.18 -19.56 -5.03
C VAL A 634 9.02 -18.62 -4.70
N THR A 635 9.22 -17.31 -4.89
CA THR A 635 8.22 -16.30 -4.49
C THR A 635 6.89 -16.40 -5.25
N GLY A 636 6.95 -16.76 -6.54
CA GLY A 636 5.78 -16.92 -7.40
C GLY A 636 5.11 -18.29 -7.30
N SER A 637 5.67 -19.22 -6.53
CA SER A 637 5.12 -20.56 -6.37
C SER A 637 3.97 -20.58 -5.36
N LYS A 638 2.93 -21.37 -5.64
CA LYS A 638 1.83 -21.59 -4.68
C LYS A 638 2.31 -22.26 -3.40
N ALA A 639 3.45 -22.96 -3.43
CA ALA A 639 4.09 -23.52 -2.24
C ALA A 639 4.48 -22.45 -1.22
N LEU A 640 4.57 -21.17 -1.60
CA LEU A 640 4.83 -20.10 -0.66
C LEU A 640 3.60 -19.76 0.21
N LEU A 641 2.38 -20.08 -0.23
CA LEU A 641 1.13 -19.71 0.47
C LEU A 641 1.09 -20.24 1.93
N PRO A 642 1.43 -21.52 2.21
CA PRO A 642 1.56 -22.01 3.59
C PRO A 642 2.56 -21.23 4.44
N PHE A 643 3.74 -20.89 3.90
CA PHE A 643 4.76 -20.11 4.62
C PHE A 643 4.28 -18.68 4.90
N MET A 644 3.63 -18.04 3.93
CA MET A 644 3.02 -16.73 4.12
C MET A 644 1.94 -16.77 5.21
N HIS A 645 1.10 -17.81 5.21
CA HIS A 645 0.05 -17.99 6.21
C HIS A 645 0.64 -18.21 7.60
N ALA A 646 1.65 -19.07 7.73
CA ALA A 646 2.35 -19.29 9.00
C ALA A 646 2.99 -18.01 9.57
N LEU A 647 3.51 -17.13 8.69
CA LEU A 647 4.07 -15.84 9.07
C LEU A 647 3.02 -14.82 9.53
N ALA A 648 1.80 -14.89 9.00
CA ALA A 648 0.78 -13.89 9.21
C ALA A 648 -0.65 -14.50 9.18
N PRO A 649 -0.98 -15.39 10.13
CA PRO A 649 -2.21 -16.20 10.08
C PRO A 649 -3.48 -15.34 10.18
N ASP A 650 -3.40 -14.22 10.90
CA ASP A 650 -4.52 -13.29 11.10
C ASP A 650 -4.58 -12.17 10.05
N HIS A 651 -3.77 -12.22 8.99
CA HIS A 651 -3.72 -11.14 8.00
C HIS A 651 -5.01 -11.06 7.17
N GLU A 652 -5.71 -9.92 7.21
CA GLU A 652 -7.05 -9.73 6.64
C GLU A 652 -7.20 -10.12 5.16
N HIS A 653 -6.14 -9.93 4.36
CA HIS A 653 -6.13 -10.21 2.93
C HIS A 653 -5.48 -11.55 2.55
N LEU A 654 -5.10 -12.39 3.52
CA LEU A 654 -4.48 -13.68 3.30
C LEU A 654 -5.45 -14.80 3.68
N LEU A 655 -5.54 -15.84 2.84
CA LEU A 655 -6.37 -17.01 3.09
C LEU A 655 -5.54 -18.09 3.78
N ALA A 656 -6.14 -18.79 4.72
CA ALA A 656 -5.54 -19.96 5.36
C ALA A 656 -5.10 -20.97 4.29
N ALA A 657 -3.84 -21.40 4.37
CA ALA A 657 -3.23 -22.31 3.42
C ALA A 657 -2.24 -23.23 4.12
N ASP A 658 -2.19 -24.50 3.70
CA ASP A 658 -1.26 -25.51 4.21
C ASP A 658 -1.00 -26.58 3.13
N PHE A 659 0.08 -27.34 3.27
CA PHE A 659 0.39 -28.51 2.43
C PHE A 659 -0.49 -29.72 2.79
N VAL A 660 -1.13 -29.71 3.96
CA VAL A 660 -2.07 -30.75 4.40
C VAL A 660 -3.46 -30.17 4.67
N PRO A 661 -4.54 -30.96 4.60
CA PRO A 661 -5.88 -30.51 4.93
C PRO A 661 -6.05 -30.33 6.45
N THR A 662 -5.64 -29.18 6.98
CA THR A 662 -5.74 -28.88 8.42
C THR A 662 -7.19 -28.69 8.86
N LYS A 663 -7.45 -28.84 10.16
CA LYS A 663 -8.77 -28.65 10.77
C LYS A 663 -9.38 -27.28 10.43
N ASP A 664 -8.58 -26.20 10.44
CA ASP A 664 -9.07 -24.86 10.09
C ASP A 664 -9.53 -24.78 8.63
N ILE A 665 -8.77 -25.39 7.71
CA ILE A 665 -9.10 -25.36 6.27
C ILE A 665 -10.34 -26.21 5.99
N ILE A 666 -10.36 -27.47 6.43
CA ILE A 666 -11.44 -28.41 6.07
C ILE A 666 -12.75 -28.14 6.80
N SER A 667 -12.74 -27.39 7.92
CA SER A 667 -13.96 -26.92 8.58
C SER A 667 -14.70 -25.85 7.78
N HIS A 668 -14.12 -25.39 6.67
CA HIS A 668 -14.70 -24.43 5.73
C HIS A 668 -14.71 -25.03 4.30
N HIS A 669 -15.31 -24.30 3.34
CA HIS A 669 -15.10 -24.67 1.94
C HIS A 669 -13.64 -24.38 1.60
N TYR A 670 -13.02 -25.25 0.82
CA TYR A 670 -11.60 -25.14 0.49
C TYR A 670 -11.35 -25.53 -0.97
N VAL A 671 -10.14 -25.23 -1.42
CA VAL A 671 -9.65 -25.56 -2.75
C VAL A 671 -8.31 -26.26 -2.65
N SER A 672 -8.07 -27.22 -3.55
CA SER A 672 -6.74 -27.79 -3.75
C SER A 672 -6.14 -27.23 -5.04
N LYS A 673 -4.87 -26.82 -4.97
CA LYS A 673 -4.15 -26.24 -6.10
C LYS A 673 -2.82 -26.98 -6.29
N PRO A 674 -2.47 -27.45 -7.49
CA PRO A 674 -1.13 -27.94 -7.76
C PRO A 674 -0.13 -26.78 -7.63
N ILE A 675 0.99 -27.04 -6.97
CA ILE A 675 2.02 -26.02 -6.68
C ILE A 675 2.52 -25.33 -7.95
N ASN A 676 2.85 -26.11 -8.98
CA ASN A 676 3.35 -25.60 -10.26
C ASN A 676 2.23 -25.23 -11.25
N GLY A 677 0.97 -25.36 -10.84
CA GLY A 677 -0.19 -25.09 -11.69
C GLY A 677 -0.32 -23.61 -12.05
N ARG A 678 -0.75 -23.32 -13.29
CA ARG A 678 -0.99 -21.97 -13.82
C ARG A 678 -2.31 -21.90 -14.58
N ALA A 679 -2.78 -20.69 -14.86
CA ALA A 679 -3.96 -20.43 -15.68
C ALA A 679 -5.22 -21.21 -15.25
N GLY A 680 -5.41 -21.37 -13.94
CA GLY A 680 -6.57 -22.05 -13.36
C GLY A 680 -6.64 -23.56 -13.63
N GLN A 681 -5.56 -24.22 -14.02
CA GLN A 681 -5.56 -25.67 -14.30
C GLN A 681 -5.57 -26.55 -13.03
N ASN A 682 -6.25 -27.70 -13.11
CA ASN A 682 -6.33 -28.72 -12.05
C ASN A 682 -6.81 -28.20 -10.67
N ILE A 683 -7.62 -27.13 -10.65
CA ILE A 683 -8.21 -26.60 -9.43
C ILE A 683 -9.41 -27.46 -9.05
N MET A 684 -9.47 -27.90 -7.79
CA MET A 684 -10.60 -28.65 -7.24
C MET A 684 -11.21 -27.86 -6.07
N MET A 685 -12.54 -27.79 -6.02
CA MET A 685 -13.28 -27.14 -4.95
C MET A 685 -14.03 -28.18 -4.10
N PHE A 686 -13.99 -28.00 -2.79
CA PHE A 686 -14.54 -28.93 -1.81
C PHE A 686 -15.50 -28.24 -0.85
N ASP A 687 -16.52 -28.97 -0.42
CA ASP A 687 -17.41 -28.58 0.68
C ASP A 687 -16.74 -28.81 2.04
N PRO A 688 -17.22 -28.17 3.12
CA PRO A 688 -16.69 -28.39 4.46
C PRO A 688 -16.86 -29.84 4.90
N VAL A 689 -15.83 -30.38 5.54
CA VAL A 689 -15.92 -31.66 6.25
C VAL A 689 -16.80 -31.48 7.48
N THR A 690 -17.84 -32.30 7.59
CA THR A 690 -18.83 -32.21 8.69
C THR A 690 -18.69 -33.33 9.72
N ASP A 691 -17.91 -34.37 9.43
CA ASP A 691 -17.66 -35.46 10.35
C ASP A 691 -16.71 -35.03 11.48
N ALA A 692 -17.16 -35.16 12.73
CA ALA A 692 -16.40 -34.70 13.89
C ALA A 692 -15.16 -35.56 14.19
N ALA A 693 -15.15 -36.84 13.80
CA ALA A 693 -13.99 -37.71 13.98
C ALA A 693 -12.88 -37.32 13.00
N GLU A 694 -13.24 -37.07 11.73
CA GLU A 694 -12.34 -36.56 10.70
C GLU A 694 -11.76 -35.18 11.07
N LEU A 695 -12.61 -34.25 11.53
CA LEU A 695 -12.16 -32.92 11.99
C LEU A 695 -11.22 -32.98 13.21
N ASN A 696 -11.40 -33.96 14.10
CA ASN A 696 -10.53 -34.12 15.27
C ASN A 696 -9.26 -34.90 14.97
N ALA A 697 -9.26 -35.72 13.93
CA ALA A 697 -8.07 -36.42 13.43
C ALA A 697 -7.20 -35.53 12.52
N ALA A 698 -7.78 -34.48 11.92
CA ALA A 698 -7.06 -33.55 11.07
C ALA A 698 -5.96 -32.80 11.85
N PRO A 699 -4.79 -32.57 11.23
CA PRO A 699 -3.69 -31.84 11.86
C PRO A 699 -4.11 -30.40 12.15
N GLN A 700 -3.53 -29.80 13.20
CA GLN A 700 -3.75 -28.39 13.51
C GLN A 700 -2.97 -27.49 12.53
N GLU A 701 -1.66 -27.65 12.40
CA GLU A 701 -0.78 -26.95 11.44
C GLU A 701 0.52 -27.77 11.23
N MET A 702 1.13 -27.74 10.04
CA MET A 702 2.42 -28.41 9.77
C MET A 702 3.65 -27.55 10.10
N LEU A 703 3.56 -26.22 10.02
CA LEU A 703 4.71 -25.32 10.02
C LEU A 703 4.99 -24.60 11.36
N SER A 704 4.21 -24.84 12.43
CA SER A 704 4.22 -23.96 13.62
C SER A 704 4.98 -24.43 14.86
N GLU A 705 5.56 -25.63 14.90
CA GLU A 705 6.26 -26.10 16.12
C GLU A 705 7.66 -25.49 16.34
N SER A 706 8.29 -24.83 15.35
CA SER A 706 9.64 -24.25 15.49
C SER A 706 9.74 -22.71 15.40
N SER A 707 8.70 -22.00 14.96
CA SER A 707 8.82 -20.60 14.52
C SER A 707 8.09 -19.55 15.38
N SER A 708 7.42 -19.97 16.46
CA SER A 708 6.42 -19.17 17.20
C SER A 708 6.95 -18.13 18.21
N GLN A 709 8.20 -17.66 18.10
CA GLN A 709 8.76 -16.69 19.07
C GLN A 709 8.86 -15.22 18.60
N LEU A 710 8.44 -14.85 17.41
CA LEU A 710 8.34 -13.44 17.02
C LEU A 710 6.94 -13.13 16.51
N PHE A 711 6.48 -11.90 16.80
CA PHE A 711 5.26 -11.24 16.29
C PHE A 711 3.98 -11.40 17.12
N SER A 712 3.81 -10.47 18.07
CA SER A 712 2.49 -10.01 18.54
C SER A 712 2.26 -8.60 18.03
N ILE A 713 1.43 -8.45 16.99
CA ILE A 713 0.79 -7.17 16.65
C ILE A 713 -0.71 -7.45 16.57
N LYS A 714 -1.45 -7.07 17.62
CA LYS A 714 -2.92 -7.12 17.62
C LYS A 714 -3.48 -5.92 16.84
N PRO A 715 -4.27 -6.11 15.78
CA PRO A 715 -5.11 -5.06 15.24
C PRO A 715 -6.35 -4.84 16.14
N PRO A 716 -6.93 -3.62 16.16
CA PRO A 716 -8.18 -3.37 16.86
C PRO A 716 -9.34 -4.11 16.19
N ALA A 717 -10.22 -4.70 17.01
CA ALA A 717 -11.40 -5.41 16.57
C ALA A 717 -12.40 -4.46 15.89
N ALA A 718 -12.62 -4.62 14.59
CA ALA A 718 -13.71 -3.96 13.88
C ALA A 718 -14.96 -4.84 13.94
N SER A 719 -16.00 -4.37 14.65
CA SER A 719 -17.34 -4.97 14.58
C SER A 719 -18.01 -4.53 13.28
N CYS A 720 -18.13 -5.44 12.32
CA CYS A 720 -18.84 -5.19 11.06
C CYS A 720 -20.32 -5.52 11.24
N SER A 721 -21.21 -4.52 11.14
CA SER A 721 -22.64 -4.76 10.96
C SER A 721 -22.89 -5.24 9.52
N ALA A 722 -23.69 -6.29 9.39
CA ALA A 722 -24.01 -6.92 8.11
C ALA A 722 -24.97 -6.03 7.30
N LEU A 723 -24.46 -5.38 6.25
CA LEU A 723 -25.28 -4.95 5.13
C LEU A 723 -25.54 -6.17 4.24
N GLN A 724 -26.82 -6.43 3.94
CA GLN A 724 -27.29 -7.59 3.20
C GLN A 724 -26.61 -7.68 1.82
N SER A 725 -25.67 -8.63 1.67
CA SER A 725 -25.08 -8.94 0.37
C SER A 725 -26.05 -9.81 -0.44
N GLN A 726 -26.14 -9.53 -1.74
CA GLN A 726 -26.78 -10.41 -2.72
C GLN A 726 -26.13 -11.82 -2.70
N SER A 727 -26.85 -12.80 -3.27
CA SER A 727 -26.53 -14.23 -3.20
C SER A 727 -25.09 -14.55 -3.60
N ILE A 728 -24.26 -14.91 -2.61
CA ILE A 728 -22.95 -15.50 -2.82
C ILE A 728 -23.16 -16.88 -3.44
N ASP A 729 -22.64 -17.12 -4.65
CA ASP A 729 -22.70 -18.43 -5.31
C ASP A 729 -21.72 -19.40 -4.63
N ARG A 730 -22.25 -20.47 -4.04
CA ARG A 730 -21.47 -21.44 -3.26
C ARG A 730 -21.18 -22.76 -4.00
N THR A 731 -21.60 -22.89 -5.25
CA THR A 731 -21.46 -24.16 -5.99
C THR A 731 -19.99 -24.48 -6.33
N ASN A 732 -19.61 -25.74 -6.25
CA ASN A 732 -18.25 -26.20 -6.59
C ASN A 732 -18.04 -26.26 -8.11
N GLU A 733 -16.81 -26.00 -8.54
CA GLU A 733 -16.37 -26.12 -9.93
C GLU A 733 -14.94 -26.68 -9.93
N CYS A 734 -14.63 -27.58 -10.85
CA CYS A 734 -13.31 -28.17 -10.99
C CYS A 734 -12.81 -27.97 -12.42
N SER A 735 -11.50 -27.75 -12.59
CA SER A 735 -10.88 -27.59 -13.91
C SER A 735 -9.97 -28.76 -14.27
N THR A 736 -9.84 -29.03 -15.57
CA THR A 736 -8.88 -29.99 -16.13
C THR A 736 -7.50 -29.34 -16.28
N GLY A 737 -6.46 -30.13 -16.56
CA GLY A 737 -5.10 -29.63 -16.76
C GLY A 737 -4.06 -30.75 -16.78
N THR A 738 -2.77 -30.41 -16.84
CA THR A 738 -1.66 -31.39 -16.99
C THR A 738 -0.80 -31.58 -15.75
N PHE A 739 -1.13 -30.95 -14.62
CA PHE A 739 -0.30 -30.91 -13.41
C PHE A 739 -0.67 -31.97 -12.35
N PHE A 740 -1.00 -33.20 -12.77
CA PHE A 740 -1.50 -34.25 -11.85
C PHE A 740 -0.46 -34.77 -10.86
N ASP A 741 0.83 -34.76 -11.24
CA ASP A 741 1.93 -35.28 -10.41
C ASP A 741 2.56 -34.21 -9.50
N SER A 742 2.04 -32.99 -9.51
CA SER A 742 2.54 -31.90 -8.67
C SER A 742 2.04 -32.08 -7.24
N ALA A 743 2.91 -31.81 -6.26
CA ALA A 743 2.47 -31.58 -4.88
C ALA A 743 1.42 -30.45 -4.83
N VAL A 744 0.58 -30.47 -3.81
CA VAL A 744 -0.67 -29.72 -3.72
C VAL A 744 -0.66 -28.83 -2.49
N VAL A 745 -1.26 -27.64 -2.63
CA VAL A 745 -1.59 -26.75 -1.52
C VAL A 745 -3.10 -26.75 -1.33
N TYR A 746 -3.54 -26.90 -0.08
CA TYR A 746 -4.92 -26.70 0.34
C TYR A 746 -5.07 -25.27 0.82
N GLN A 747 -6.08 -24.57 0.33
CA GLN A 747 -6.36 -23.19 0.69
C GLN A 747 -7.85 -23.01 0.99
N LYS A 748 -8.17 -22.24 2.03
CA LYS A 748 -9.55 -21.84 2.33
C LYS A 748 -10.16 -21.12 1.13
N ARG A 749 -11.38 -21.50 0.75
CA ARG A 749 -12.06 -20.96 -0.42
C ARG A 749 -12.59 -19.56 -0.11
N PHE A 750 -12.31 -18.63 -1.02
CA PHE A 750 -12.89 -17.29 -1.02
C PHE A 750 -13.97 -17.20 -2.10
N PHE A 751 -15.17 -16.76 -1.73
CA PHE A 751 -16.29 -16.69 -2.66
C PHE A 751 -16.30 -15.36 -3.39
N LEU A 752 -16.21 -15.39 -4.72
CA LEU A 752 -16.20 -14.20 -5.55
C LEU A 752 -17.62 -13.63 -5.70
N LYS A 753 -17.74 -12.31 -5.63
CA LYS A 753 -18.96 -11.58 -5.96
C LYS A 753 -19.26 -11.80 -7.44
N LYS A 754 -20.46 -12.29 -7.72
CA LYS A 754 -20.98 -12.43 -9.08
C LYS A 754 -21.60 -11.12 -9.54
N PHE A 755 -21.11 -10.55 -10.63
CA PHE A 755 -21.67 -9.34 -11.24
C PHE A 755 -22.69 -9.72 -12.31
N GLU A 756 -23.81 -9.01 -12.34
CA GLU A 756 -24.92 -9.22 -13.29
C GLU A 756 -25.45 -10.67 -13.32
N GLY A 757 -25.26 -11.41 -12.22
CA GLY A 757 -25.62 -12.83 -12.16
C GLY A 757 -24.83 -13.72 -13.12
N LYS A 758 -23.77 -13.22 -13.75
CA LYS A 758 -23.04 -13.89 -14.84
C LYS A 758 -21.53 -13.92 -14.66
N TYR A 759 -20.91 -12.82 -14.24
CA TYR A 759 -19.46 -12.63 -14.34
C TYR A 759 -18.75 -12.73 -12.99
N PHE A 760 -17.58 -13.37 -12.97
CA PHE A 760 -16.68 -13.49 -11.83
C PHE A 760 -15.34 -12.81 -12.15
N PRO A 761 -15.09 -11.62 -11.60
CA PRO A 761 -13.84 -10.91 -11.80
C PRO A 761 -12.75 -11.30 -10.79
N ILE A 762 -11.52 -11.35 -11.29
CA ILE A 762 -10.28 -11.31 -10.51
C ILE A 762 -9.60 -9.96 -10.77
N PHE A 763 -9.25 -9.28 -9.68
CA PHE A 763 -8.58 -7.97 -9.73
C PHE A 763 -7.07 -8.21 -9.68
N CYS A 764 -6.42 -8.05 -10.82
CA CYS A 764 -4.99 -8.29 -10.99
C CYS A 764 -4.20 -7.05 -10.58
N GLY A 765 -3.67 -7.04 -9.35
CA GLY A 765 -2.90 -5.94 -8.77
C GLY A 765 -1.41 -6.06 -9.09
N TRP A 766 -0.88 -5.14 -9.89
CA TRP A 766 0.53 -5.10 -10.25
C TRP A 766 1.38 -4.51 -9.14
N MET A 767 2.51 -5.14 -8.89
CA MET A 767 3.65 -4.64 -8.13
C MET A 767 4.80 -4.39 -9.09
N ILE A 768 5.44 -3.23 -9.00
CA ILE A 768 6.71 -2.94 -9.64
C ILE A 768 7.71 -2.62 -8.53
N ASP A 769 8.79 -3.38 -8.46
CA ASP A 769 9.68 -3.45 -7.30
C ASP A 769 8.89 -3.76 -6.01
N ASP A 770 8.86 -2.80 -5.08
CA ASP A 770 8.13 -2.84 -3.82
C ASP A 770 6.89 -1.92 -3.83
N GLU A 771 6.46 -1.43 -4.99
CA GLU A 771 5.37 -0.46 -5.11
C GLU A 771 4.18 -1.00 -5.91
N PHE A 772 2.98 -0.74 -5.42
CA PHE A 772 1.75 -0.97 -6.16
C PHE A 772 1.72 -0.10 -7.42
N GLY A 773 1.45 -0.74 -8.56
CA GLY A 773 1.55 -0.15 -9.89
C GLY A 773 0.20 0.02 -10.60
N GLY A 774 -0.83 -0.72 -10.20
CA GLY A 774 -2.16 -0.58 -10.76
C GLY A 774 -2.98 -1.85 -10.72
N VAL A 775 -4.20 -1.80 -11.28
CA VAL A 775 -5.11 -2.95 -11.39
C VAL A 775 -5.52 -3.13 -12.83
N VAL A 776 -5.71 -4.37 -13.24
CA VAL A 776 -6.48 -4.74 -14.43
C VAL A 776 -7.40 -5.89 -14.05
N VAL A 777 -8.56 -6.05 -14.69
CA VAL A 777 -9.52 -7.09 -14.30
C VAL A 777 -9.48 -8.23 -15.31
N ARG A 778 -9.42 -9.46 -14.80
CA ARG A 778 -9.67 -10.68 -15.58
C ARG A 778 -11.06 -11.18 -15.24
N GLU A 779 -11.92 -11.31 -16.23
CA GLU A 779 -13.32 -11.69 -16.04
C GLU A 779 -13.64 -13.00 -16.75
N ASP A 780 -14.35 -13.89 -16.06
CA ASP A 780 -14.90 -15.11 -16.65
C ASP A 780 -16.38 -15.30 -16.26
N THR A 781 -17.07 -16.17 -16.99
CA THR A 781 -18.40 -16.66 -16.60
C THR A 781 -18.33 -17.89 -15.67
N SER A 782 -17.18 -18.56 -15.67
CA SER A 782 -16.75 -19.59 -14.72
C SER A 782 -16.23 -18.98 -13.41
N LYS A 783 -16.24 -19.74 -12.32
CA LYS A 783 -15.63 -19.33 -11.04
C LYS A 783 -14.10 -19.42 -11.06
N ILE A 784 -13.53 -20.05 -12.08
CA ILE A 784 -12.09 -20.24 -12.26
C ILE A 784 -11.67 -19.43 -13.47
N THR A 785 -10.86 -18.39 -13.24
CA THR A 785 -10.21 -17.64 -14.32
C THR A 785 -9.20 -18.53 -15.04
N LYS A 786 -9.25 -18.51 -16.36
CA LYS A 786 -8.45 -19.31 -17.30
C LYS A 786 -7.61 -18.39 -18.17
N LEU A 787 -6.75 -18.97 -19.00
CA LEU A 787 -5.91 -18.22 -19.95
C LEU A 787 -6.74 -17.34 -20.90
N ASP A 788 -7.88 -17.84 -21.36
CA ASP A 788 -8.83 -17.18 -22.28
C ASP A 788 -9.82 -16.22 -21.60
N SER A 789 -9.75 -16.05 -20.27
CA SER A 789 -10.59 -15.07 -19.58
C SER A 789 -10.28 -13.65 -20.05
N ILE A 790 -11.33 -12.88 -20.32
CA ILE A 790 -11.24 -11.56 -20.96
C ILE A 790 -10.59 -10.55 -20.01
N VAL A 791 -9.74 -9.68 -20.56
CA VAL A 791 -9.17 -8.54 -19.85
C VAL A 791 -10.15 -7.36 -19.92
N ILE A 792 -10.63 -6.88 -18.79
CA ILE A 792 -11.62 -5.81 -18.66
C ILE A 792 -10.96 -4.54 -18.07
N PRO A 793 -11.16 -3.36 -18.68
CA PRO A 793 -10.57 -2.12 -18.18
C PRO A 793 -11.16 -1.68 -16.83
N ALA A 794 -10.35 -1.04 -16.00
CA ALA A 794 -10.75 -0.60 -14.66
C ALA A 794 -10.37 0.86 -14.38
N ARG A 795 -11.30 1.60 -13.76
CA ARG A 795 -11.13 3.00 -13.37
C ARG A 795 -11.30 3.18 -11.87
N VAL A 796 -10.50 4.08 -11.29
CA VAL A 796 -10.62 4.50 -9.89
C VAL A 796 -11.28 5.88 -9.80
N VAL A 797 -12.31 5.99 -8.97
CA VAL A 797 -13.03 7.23 -8.68
C VAL A 797 -12.61 7.72 -7.30
N ARG A 798 -11.91 8.86 -7.23
CA ARG A 798 -11.33 9.39 -5.97
C ARG A 798 -12.26 10.37 -5.27
N GLU A 799 -13.14 11.00 -6.03
CA GLU A 799 -14.15 11.92 -5.58
C GLU A 799 -15.25 11.18 -4.79
N ASN A 800 -15.91 11.88 -3.87
CA ASN A 800 -17.06 11.33 -3.15
C ASN A 800 -18.34 11.42 -3.99
N VAL A 801 -18.37 10.70 -5.10
CA VAL A 801 -19.51 10.65 -6.02
C VAL A 801 -20.05 9.22 -6.11
N SER A 802 -21.34 9.09 -6.40
CA SER A 802 -21.92 7.76 -6.63
C SER A 802 -21.26 7.10 -7.83
N LEU A 803 -20.88 5.83 -7.68
CA LEU A 803 -20.53 4.99 -8.81
C LEU A 803 -21.81 4.64 -9.59
N GLY A 804 -21.76 4.66 -10.92
CA GLY A 804 -22.87 4.20 -11.77
C GLY A 804 -23.72 5.28 -12.42
N GLY A 805 -23.11 6.37 -12.91
CA GLY A 805 -23.74 7.16 -13.97
C GLY A 805 -23.81 6.30 -15.22
N ALA A 806 -25.01 6.03 -15.74
CA ALA A 806 -25.17 5.29 -16.98
C ALA A 806 -24.36 5.98 -18.09
N TYR A 807 -23.71 5.19 -18.95
CA TYR A 807 -23.26 5.69 -20.24
C TYR A 807 -24.52 6.18 -20.95
N THR A 808 -24.67 7.50 -21.05
CA THR A 808 -25.67 8.12 -21.92
C THR A 808 -25.01 8.22 -23.28
N ASP A 809 -25.59 7.57 -24.26
CA ASP A 809 -25.20 7.61 -25.69
C ASP A 809 -25.52 8.99 -26.29
N GLU A 810 -25.14 10.06 -25.60
CA GLU A 810 -25.29 11.45 -26.02
C GLU A 810 -23.91 11.93 -26.51
N GLY A 811 -23.48 11.42 -27.67
CA GLY A 811 -22.20 11.85 -28.27
C GLY A 811 -21.86 11.18 -29.60
N GLU A 812 -22.46 11.68 -30.68
CA GLU A 812 -22.03 11.58 -32.09
C GLU A 812 -22.22 10.24 -32.84
N THR A 813 -23.43 10.05 -33.40
CA THR A 813 -23.58 9.59 -34.80
C THR A 813 -23.43 10.74 -35.77
#